data_AF-A0A2E7EB88-F1
#
_entry.id   AF-A0A2E7EB88-F1
#
_cell.length_a   1.000
_cell.length_b   1.000
_cell.length_c   1.000
_cell.angle_alpha   90.00
_cell.angle_beta   90.00
_cell.angle_gamma   90.00
#
_symmetry.space_group_name_H-M   'P 1'
#
loop_
_entity.id
_entity.type
_entity.pdbx_description
1 polymer ?
#
loop_
_entity_poly.entity_id
_entity_poly.type
_entity_poly.pdbx_seq_one_letter_code
_entity_poly.pdbx_strand_id
1 'polypeptide(L)'
;MAITNDDLKLMRAERNTDNADGGGMMTGTALSDSNINNLWDDVDSTELARGGVSIRRFFPAVRTGNTDKLLGARCAIIQDADADNVSTLLFQSDDHYAVRSEIQAEIESYVVIGTQSPLRPVGTQREGQNALVLYADKATDAPNIGAVIVLESDTGERQFVKISDVETSPVSYTYQQDGAFKKYRAFQCVVSISQALNQNFEGYDPSPGADHPTKILTTQSSDTARYYGIRPLATIASSGDNAITVTGIQAPLVPVANSEVPMVDQIPGIETDMVQPTGEVLSFSLGHHSGQTTLTLPVGWVPGTLTVTMGTSQYRDLGDSLQLVSGTERLLSSSLDAGSGRLDLELNSGQSISVQVLPGSLVSLAPLTRLVEITAANRQLTYTEQLSPIPAPGSLRVEFLYLGEWYEIRDDGTGSLLGDGATGNLNFDTGSLSIVLPGEPDENSSLIYTWTTEVYSATTDEALSGHLALELSHDPEPGTVVVQWERNGHSYQVTEQPDGTFTGNGSADYNQTSLRLVPDTLPDGPITVSGQYLGGEREAATQSVTETQNAQVSLNTAAGAIPASVRFSAWVNVSVENEADGQTFETQERWLQRFYGQADGNTVYIPSKDNDQIVGTIDPVTGEIVLALSSMTKSVTEWIRSGLDLVTRRVEKPIRLEAQSIDVEYRLSAVSVAFTETLPLSDILIRYQLPRRLLPGAQLLQVSGNRQMVDDGDGKLYQSWNVETASGLQAGQINYETGEIELDYSLVHAEISSLSGALLAGAASDNAAVPVTQVVFRTAGAPLKPSGVVINARRTTDTALASVTADGDGSVSGTFDASNTETDIQQPGADYRVPVRRRSTGSGSVSGSVDFQTGVVKLNFSQPVLLSTLRYSAVAYTNIPVDPTLLGLDPVKLPSNGKVPVFAPGYLVLIHHTDTITEASPVAGQIIDCGRTELAVVRITDAAGTSLASTQYVTDLEAGTVTLADPFSAIDADGNSLTMPLTVSHRVQDLCAVSGVRIDGQIQLMTQLTHDYPDGSLCSAVIEFGDLQARVENLFEQKIDVGGVFRDALEGDVSVAQYDALAYPLEIDNQSAVQERWKLLFRSTSTFDVIGEQRGIIVEGQAKDTDCSPINPFTGQPYFTIRAGGFGSGWVTGNVIRFNTVAAAAPVEAIRTTLPSHQRLPDQSVMIEFMGDAD
;
A
#
# COMPACT_ATOMS: atom_id res chain seq x y z
N MET A 1 5.30 19.72 -59.70
CA MET A 1 6.68 19.20 -59.84
C MET A 1 6.82 18.27 -58.67
N ALA A 2 7.01 16.97 -58.93
CA ALA A 2 6.94 15.95 -57.88
C ALA A 2 7.92 16.25 -56.73
N ILE A 3 7.51 15.93 -55.50
CA ILE A 3 8.31 16.10 -54.29
C ILE A 3 9.54 15.19 -54.41
N THR A 4 10.73 15.74 -54.18
CA THR A 4 12.00 15.01 -54.14
C THR A 4 12.56 14.99 -52.73
N ASN A 5 13.56 14.11 -52.47
CA ASN A 5 14.23 14.06 -51.16
C ASN A 5 14.88 15.40 -50.78
N ASP A 6 15.29 16.21 -51.76
CA ASP A 6 15.86 17.53 -51.52
C ASP A 6 14.82 18.55 -51.03
N ASP A 7 13.52 18.29 -51.24
CA ASP A 7 12.42 19.15 -50.80
C ASP A 7 11.98 18.86 -49.35
N LEU A 8 12.37 17.73 -48.78
CA LEU A 8 12.09 17.37 -47.38
C LEU A 8 13.19 17.94 -46.48
N LYS A 9 12.83 18.85 -45.57
CA LYS A 9 13.79 19.52 -44.67
C LYS A 9 13.30 19.53 -43.24
N LEU A 10 14.24 19.41 -42.30
CA LEU A 10 14.00 19.78 -40.90
C LEU A 10 14.31 21.28 -40.74
N MET A 11 13.35 22.07 -40.30
CA MET A 11 13.48 23.53 -40.16
C MET A 11 13.69 23.93 -38.70
N ARG A 12 14.47 24.98 -38.46
CA ARG A 12 14.73 25.50 -37.11
C ARG A 12 13.53 26.28 -36.58
N ALA A 13 13.25 26.13 -35.29
CA ALA A 13 12.39 27.04 -34.54
C ALA A 13 13.05 28.42 -34.36
N GLU A 14 12.26 29.43 -34.00
CA GLU A 14 12.66 30.82 -33.81
C GLU A 14 13.81 30.95 -32.81
N ARG A 15 13.72 30.25 -31.69
CA ARG A 15 14.70 30.27 -30.61
C ARG A 15 15.15 28.85 -30.29
N ASN A 16 16.37 28.51 -30.67
CA ASN A 16 16.99 27.24 -30.30
C ASN A 16 17.76 27.40 -28.99
N THR A 17 17.05 27.44 -27.85
CA THR A 17 17.63 27.57 -26.50
C THR A 17 16.86 26.70 -25.50
N ASP A 18 17.49 26.33 -24.38
CA ASP A 18 16.82 25.63 -23.25
C ASP A 18 16.17 26.59 -22.24
N ASN A 19 16.06 27.88 -22.56
CA ASN A 19 15.36 28.86 -21.72
C ASN A 19 13.84 28.65 -21.81
N ALA A 20 13.09 29.19 -20.83
CA ALA A 20 11.63 29.09 -20.80
C ALA A 20 10.93 29.60 -22.09
N ASP A 21 11.54 30.56 -22.79
CA ASP A 21 11.06 31.13 -24.05
C ASP A 21 11.56 30.40 -25.31
N GLY A 22 12.37 29.34 -25.17
CA GLY A 22 12.87 28.52 -26.29
C GLY A 22 11.73 27.91 -27.13
N GLY A 23 11.97 27.61 -28.40
CA GLY A 23 10.94 27.15 -29.34
C GLY A 23 10.34 28.28 -30.18
N GLY A 24 9.01 28.31 -30.29
CA GLY A 24 8.27 29.29 -31.07
C GLY A 24 8.09 28.90 -32.56
N MET A 25 7.96 29.91 -33.41
CA MET A 25 7.60 29.76 -34.83
C MET A 25 8.67 29.07 -35.67
N MET A 26 8.24 28.39 -36.75
CA MET A 26 9.14 27.89 -37.78
C MET A 26 9.85 29.03 -38.52
N THR A 27 11.17 28.92 -38.69
CA THR A 27 11.97 29.85 -39.49
C THR A 27 12.22 29.32 -40.90
N GLY A 28 12.73 30.18 -41.80
CA GLY A 28 13.21 29.76 -43.13
C GLY A 28 14.55 29.03 -43.14
N THR A 29 15.18 28.80 -41.98
CA THR A 29 16.52 28.20 -41.89
C THR A 29 16.41 26.69 -41.67
N ALA A 30 16.97 25.89 -42.58
CA ALA A 30 17.03 24.44 -42.42
C ALA A 30 18.11 24.03 -41.39
N LEU A 31 17.85 22.95 -40.65
CA LEU A 31 18.85 22.20 -39.92
C LEU A 31 19.65 21.39 -40.95
N SER A 32 20.79 21.94 -41.39
CA SER A 32 21.70 21.21 -42.26
C SER A 32 22.33 20.01 -41.56
N ASP A 33 22.45 18.92 -42.30
CA ASP A 33 23.14 17.70 -41.91
C ASP A 33 24.61 17.96 -41.55
N SER A 34 25.14 17.14 -40.64
CA SER A 34 26.57 17.11 -40.24
C SER A 34 27.13 18.42 -39.69
N ASN A 35 26.29 19.43 -39.42
CA ASN A 35 26.69 20.65 -38.74
C ASN A 35 26.71 20.44 -37.22
N ILE A 36 27.86 20.73 -36.61
CA ILE A 36 28.06 20.67 -35.16
C ILE A 36 27.18 21.73 -34.49
N ASN A 37 26.56 21.33 -33.37
CA ASN A 37 25.73 22.17 -32.51
C ASN A 37 24.57 22.89 -33.20
N ASN A 38 23.95 22.20 -34.17
CA ASN A 38 22.85 22.76 -34.95
C ASN A 38 21.50 22.69 -34.21
N LEU A 39 21.22 21.53 -33.60
CA LEU A 39 20.05 21.30 -32.74
C LEU A 39 20.42 21.37 -31.25
N TRP A 40 21.43 20.61 -30.84
CA TRP A 40 21.89 20.52 -29.45
C TRP A 40 23.10 21.42 -29.18
N ASP A 41 23.22 21.91 -27.95
CA ASP A 41 24.46 22.52 -27.46
C ASP A 41 25.37 21.45 -26.81
N ASP A 42 26.66 21.75 -26.64
CA ASP A 42 27.60 20.87 -25.93
C ASP A 42 27.12 20.58 -24.50
N VAL A 43 27.24 19.33 -24.05
CA VAL A 43 26.97 18.95 -22.66
C VAL A 43 28.08 19.48 -21.76
N ASP A 44 27.75 20.38 -20.84
CA ASP A 44 28.74 20.95 -19.93
C ASP A 44 29.10 20.01 -18.77
N SER A 45 30.21 20.28 -18.06
CA SER A 45 30.68 19.42 -16.96
C SER A 45 29.75 19.39 -15.75
N THR A 46 28.90 20.41 -15.59
CA THR A 46 27.92 20.52 -14.50
C THR A 46 26.68 19.68 -14.82
N GLU A 47 26.17 19.78 -16.06
CA GLU A 47 25.10 18.92 -16.59
C GLU A 47 25.54 17.46 -16.53
N LEU A 48 26.77 17.16 -16.93
CA LEU A 48 27.30 15.80 -16.86
C LEU A 48 27.40 15.28 -15.41
N ALA A 49 27.78 16.11 -14.44
CA ALA A 49 27.93 15.67 -13.05
C ALA A 49 26.60 15.43 -12.32
N ARG A 50 25.52 16.13 -12.72
CA ARG A 50 24.20 16.07 -12.07
C ARG A 50 23.15 15.31 -12.89
N GLY A 51 23.41 15.10 -14.17
CA GLY A 51 22.39 14.81 -15.16
C GLY A 51 21.59 16.08 -15.53
N GLY A 52 20.91 16.05 -16.68
CA GLY A 52 20.10 17.17 -17.16
C GLY A 52 19.12 16.77 -18.27
N VAL A 53 18.17 17.66 -18.55
CA VAL A 53 17.20 17.54 -19.64
C VAL A 53 17.17 18.80 -20.49
N SER A 54 17.39 18.63 -21.79
CA SER A 54 17.26 19.70 -22.80
C SER A 54 16.07 19.40 -23.71
N ILE A 55 15.30 20.44 -24.07
CA ILE A 55 14.10 20.32 -24.89
C ILE A 55 14.23 21.31 -26.05
N ARG A 56 14.25 20.82 -27.28
CA ARG A 56 14.43 21.62 -28.49
C ARG A 56 13.36 21.33 -29.50
N ARG A 57 12.91 22.37 -30.21
CA ARG A 57 11.83 22.28 -31.18
C ARG A 57 12.35 22.44 -32.60
N PHE A 58 11.82 21.65 -33.51
CA PHE A 58 12.10 21.71 -34.94
C PHE A 58 10.83 21.37 -35.74
N PHE A 59 10.87 21.59 -37.05
CA PHE A 59 9.72 21.38 -37.92
C PHE A 59 10.09 20.56 -39.15
N PRO A 60 9.67 19.29 -39.25
CA PRO A 60 9.66 18.59 -40.53
C PRO A 60 8.74 19.31 -41.52
N ALA A 61 9.28 19.75 -42.66
CA ALA A 61 8.58 20.60 -43.62
C ALA A 61 8.85 20.18 -45.07
N VAL A 62 7.82 20.30 -45.90
CA VAL A 62 7.89 20.13 -47.36
C VAL A 62 8.16 21.49 -48.00
N ARG A 63 9.21 21.58 -48.81
CA ARG A 63 9.74 22.85 -49.36
C ARG A 63 9.59 22.97 -50.87
N THR A 64 8.45 22.58 -51.42
CA THR A 64 8.16 22.71 -52.85
C THR A 64 7.44 24.01 -53.21
N GLY A 65 7.72 24.56 -54.39
CA GLY A 65 7.04 25.76 -54.93
C GLY A 65 5.63 25.50 -55.50
N ASN A 66 4.95 24.47 -55.01
CA ASN A 66 3.60 24.06 -55.41
C ASN A 66 2.84 23.50 -54.19
N THR A 67 1.63 22.98 -54.39
CA THR A 67 0.81 22.35 -53.35
C THR A 67 0.74 20.83 -53.55
N ASP A 68 1.80 20.19 -54.04
CA ASP A 68 1.82 18.72 -54.15
C ASP A 68 1.80 18.12 -52.73
N LYS A 69 1.18 16.96 -52.56
CA LYS A 69 0.89 16.38 -51.24
C LYS A 69 1.96 15.37 -50.86
N LEU A 70 2.46 15.44 -49.63
CA LEU A 70 3.26 14.37 -49.05
C LEU A 70 2.34 13.42 -48.28
N LEU A 71 2.20 12.19 -48.76
CA LEU A 71 1.35 11.16 -48.19
C LEU A 71 2.06 10.46 -47.04
N GLY A 72 1.33 10.18 -45.95
CA GLY A 72 1.87 9.41 -44.81
C GLY A 72 3.14 10.00 -44.22
N ALA A 73 3.20 11.33 -44.10
CA ALA A 73 4.33 12.06 -43.59
C ALA A 73 4.64 11.66 -42.14
N ARG A 74 5.91 11.37 -41.86
CA ARG A 74 6.33 10.76 -40.60
C ARG A 74 7.76 11.12 -40.20
N CYS A 75 8.05 11.11 -38.91
CA CYS A 75 9.37 11.42 -38.35
C CYS A 75 9.80 10.35 -37.35
N ALA A 76 11.08 9.96 -37.37
CA ALA A 76 11.63 9.00 -36.42
C ALA A 76 13.12 9.27 -36.13
N ILE A 77 13.57 8.84 -34.95
CA ILE A 77 15.00 8.73 -34.64
C ILE A 77 15.52 7.46 -35.30
N ILE A 78 16.57 7.57 -36.11
CA ILE A 78 17.20 6.45 -36.81
C ILE A 78 18.50 6.05 -36.13
N GLN A 79 19.16 6.97 -35.45
CA GLN A 79 20.34 6.70 -34.65
C GLN A 79 20.31 7.60 -33.42
N ASP A 80 20.47 7.02 -32.23
CA ASP A 80 20.62 7.78 -30.98
C ASP A 80 22.11 8.10 -30.72
N ALA A 81 22.37 8.85 -29.65
CA ALA A 81 23.72 9.17 -29.21
C ALA A 81 24.59 7.91 -29.00
N ASP A 82 25.87 8.01 -29.34
CA ASP A 82 26.84 6.91 -29.22
C ASP A 82 27.18 6.57 -27.75
N ALA A 83 26.96 7.51 -26.83
CA ALA A 83 27.21 7.33 -25.41
C ALA A 83 25.97 6.80 -24.67
N ASP A 84 26.12 5.68 -23.96
CA ASP A 84 25.05 5.02 -23.20
C ASP A 84 24.35 5.91 -22.15
N ASN A 85 25.01 7.00 -21.72
CA ASN A 85 24.48 7.93 -20.72
C ASN A 85 23.78 9.15 -21.34
N VAL A 86 23.63 9.22 -22.67
CA VAL A 86 22.85 10.24 -23.36
C VAL A 86 21.79 9.55 -24.20
N SER A 87 20.55 10.02 -24.13
CA SER A 87 19.47 9.49 -24.97
C SER A 87 18.58 10.58 -25.52
N THR A 88 18.05 10.35 -26.70
CA THR A 88 17.13 11.26 -27.38
C THR A 88 15.74 10.66 -27.51
N LEU A 89 14.72 11.47 -27.27
CA LEU A 89 13.31 11.15 -27.43
C LEU A 89 12.65 12.22 -28.29
N LEU A 90 11.60 11.85 -29.01
CA LEU A 90 10.72 12.79 -29.68
C LEU A 90 9.38 12.87 -28.94
N PHE A 91 8.83 14.07 -28.93
CA PHE A 91 7.52 14.45 -28.44
C PHE A 91 6.87 15.32 -29.51
N GLN A 92 5.54 15.32 -29.57
CA GLN A 92 4.80 16.14 -30.52
C GLN A 92 3.76 16.96 -29.76
N SER A 93 3.96 18.28 -29.73
CA SER A 93 2.92 19.24 -29.39
C SER A 93 2.12 19.61 -30.64
N ASP A 94 0.81 19.85 -30.51
CA ASP A 94 -0.03 20.23 -31.67
C ASP A 94 0.04 21.74 -31.99
N ASP A 95 0.56 22.56 -31.09
CA ASP A 95 0.62 24.01 -31.26
C ASP A 95 1.88 24.42 -32.01
N HIS A 96 1.73 25.04 -33.19
CA HIS A 96 2.80 25.59 -34.03
C HIS A 96 3.63 26.74 -33.40
N TYR A 97 3.17 27.32 -32.31
CA TYR A 97 3.78 28.49 -31.67
C TYR A 97 4.35 28.21 -30.27
N ALA A 98 4.20 26.99 -29.76
CA ALA A 98 4.52 26.67 -28.38
C ALA A 98 5.97 27.01 -28.02
N VAL A 99 6.13 27.57 -26.82
CA VAL A 99 7.43 27.78 -26.18
C VAL A 99 7.75 26.67 -25.18
N ARG A 100 9.01 26.57 -24.77
CA ARG A 100 9.51 25.51 -23.90
C ARG A 100 8.73 25.40 -22.60
N SER A 101 8.30 26.51 -21.98
CA SER A 101 7.49 26.46 -20.75
C SER A 101 6.12 25.80 -20.95
N GLU A 102 5.51 25.97 -22.13
CA GLU A 102 4.22 25.35 -22.47
C GLU A 102 4.42 23.86 -22.79
N ILE A 103 5.46 23.53 -23.56
CA ILE A 103 5.86 22.14 -23.85
C ILE A 103 6.19 21.39 -22.54
N GLN A 104 6.93 22.03 -21.63
CA GLN A 104 7.25 21.48 -20.31
C GLN A 104 5.98 21.20 -19.50
N ALA A 105 5.00 22.12 -19.51
CA ALA A 105 3.73 21.92 -18.82
C ALA A 105 2.94 20.74 -19.40
N GLU A 106 3.02 20.51 -20.71
CA GLU A 106 2.41 19.36 -21.38
C GLU A 106 3.08 18.04 -20.99
N ILE A 107 4.42 18.00 -20.96
CA ILE A 107 5.20 16.83 -20.49
C ILE A 107 4.92 16.54 -19.01
N GLU A 108 4.83 17.57 -18.17
CA GLU A 108 4.54 17.49 -16.73
C GLU A 108 3.07 17.16 -16.41
N SER A 109 2.19 17.09 -17.41
CA SER A 109 0.78 16.71 -17.22
C SER A 109 0.57 15.22 -16.93
N TYR A 110 1.66 14.45 -16.79
CA TYR A 110 1.62 13.03 -16.45
C TYR A 110 0.96 12.76 -15.08
N VAL A 111 1.07 13.68 -14.12
CA VAL A 111 0.35 13.59 -12.84
C VAL A 111 -0.71 14.69 -12.80
N VAL A 112 -1.99 14.30 -12.80
CA VAL A 112 -3.12 15.23 -12.69
C VAL A 112 -3.77 15.14 -11.32
N ILE A 113 -4.52 16.18 -10.97
CA ILE A 113 -5.18 16.30 -9.66
C ILE A 113 -6.34 15.30 -9.60
N GLY A 114 -6.39 14.54 -8.51
CA GLY A 114 -7.44 13.59 -8.17
C GLY A 114 -8.51 14.19 -7.26
N THR A 115 -9.00 13.38 -6.33
CA THR A 115 -10.02 13.76 -5.35
C THR A 115 -9.40 14.37 -4.10
N GLN A 116 -10.23 14.91 -3.20
CA GLN A 116 -9.74 15.42 -1.92
C GLN A 116 -9.36 14.25 -1.00
N SER A 117 -8.15 14.29 -0.45
CA SER A 117 -7.66 13.34 0.55
C SER A 117 -8.33 13.57 1.91
N PRO A 118 -8.51 12.52 2.74
CA PRO A 118 -8.94 12.66 4.14
C PRO A 118 -7.91 13.40 5.03
N LEU A 119 -6.66 13.55 4.58
CA LEU A 119 -5.59 14.21 5.32
C LEU A 119 -5.83 15.71 5.49
N ARG A 120 -5.53 16.22 6.69
CA ARG A 120 -5.62 17.66 7.02
C ARG A 120 -4.34 18.15 7.70
N PRO A 121 -3.88 19.38 7.46
CA PRO A 121 -2.67 19.90 8.08
C PRO A 121 -2.88 20.23 9.56
N VAL A 122 -1.92 19.84 10.40
CA VAL A 122 -1.83 20.22 11.81
C VAL A 122 -1.03 21.51 11.90
N GLY A 123 -1.71 22.65 12.07
CA GLY A 123 -1.08 23.96 12.05
C GLY A 123 -0.50 24.35 10.68
N THR A 124 0.14 25.52 10.60
CA THR A 124 0.75 26.03 9.36
C THR A 124 2.02 25.26 8.99
N GLN A 125 2.03 24.68 7.79
CA GLN A 125 3.23 24.13 7.15
C GLN A 125 3.97 25.29 6.47
N ARG A 126 5.24 25.48 6.79
CA ARG A 126 6.01 26.67 6.38
C ARG A 126 6.88 26.40 5.16
N GLU A 127 7.08 27.46 4.37
CA GLU A 127 8.07 27.50 3.30
C GLU A 127 9.44 27.01 3.80
N GLY A 128 10.09 26.15 3.01
CA GLY A 128 11.37 25.51 3.32
C GLY A 128 11.29 24.22 4.12
N GLN A 129 10.10 23.79 4.57
CA GLN A 129 9.95 22.51 5.29
C GLN A 129 9.99 21.31 4.34
N ASN A 130 10.69 20.25 4.78
CA ASN A 130 10.74 18.93 4.11
C ASN A 130 9.94 17.85 4.86
N ALA A 131 9.19 18.24 5.87
CA ALA A 131 8.31 17.35 6.62
C ALA A 131 7.00 18.09 6.91
N LEU A 132 5.90 17.41 6.64
CA LEU A 132 4.54 17.88 6.88
C LEU A 132 3.99 17.17 8.12
N VAL A 133 3.29 17.90 8.97
CA VAL A 133 2.52 17.31 10.05
C VAL A 133 1.06 17.36 9.66
N LEU A 134 0.50 16.19 9.31
CA LEU A 134 -0.89 16.01 8.91
C LEU A 134 -1.62 15.17 9.97
N TYR A 135 -2.94 15.15 9.93
CA TYR A 135 -3.75 14.24 10.71
C TYR A 135 -4.90 13.65 9.88
N ALA A 136 -5.35 12.48 10.29
CA ALA A 136 -6.54 11.80 9.77
C ALA A 136 -7.30 11.07 10.89
N ASP A 137 -8.56 10.72 10.64
CA ASP A 137 -9.40 10.02 11.62
C ASP A 137 -8.97 8.55 11.80
N LYS A 138 -8.45 7.92 10.74
CA LYS A 138 -7.99 6.52 10.75
C LYS A 138 -6.51 6.44 10.39
N ALA A 139 -5.79 5.47 10.97
CA ALA A 139 -4.37 5.24 10.64
C ALA A 139 -4.18 4.86 9.16
N THR A 140 -5.19 4.23 8.56
CA THR A 140 -5.20 3.75 7.17
C THR A 140 -5.27 4.88 6.15
N ASP A 141 -5.65 6.09 6.57
CA ASP A 141 -5.72 7.27 5.71
C ASP A 141 -4.34 7.92 5.49
N ALA A 142 -3.32 7.38 6.16
CA ALA A 142 -1.94 7.77 5.92
C ALA A 142 -1.57 7.52 4.45
N PRO A 143 -0.88 8.47 3.80
CA PRO A 143 -0.58 8.32 2.39
C PRO A 143 0.52 7.29 2.18
N ASN A 144 0.51 6.60 1.04
CA ASN A 144 1.52 5.59 0.73
C ASN A 144 2.89 6.25 0.48
N ILE A 145 3.96 5.59 0.91
CA ILE A 145 5.33 6.01 0.54
C ILE A 145 5.47 5.98 -0.98
N GLY A 146 6.02 7.05 -1.56
CA GLY A 146 6.17 7.21 -3.01
C GLY A 146 4.97 7.86 -3.71
N ALA A 147 3.82 8.00 -3.04
CA ALA A 147 2.66 8.69 -3.60
C ALA A 147 2.93 10.21 -3.75
N VAL A 148 2.24 10.82 -4.72
CA VAL A 148 2.25 12.26 -4.93
C VAL A 148 0.93 12.85 -4.42
N ILE A 149 1.02 13.86 -3.57
CA ILE A 149 -0.12 14.61 -3.07
C ILE A 149 0.00 16.07 -3.50
N VAL A 150 -1.13 16.78 -3.56
CA VAL A 150 -1.16 18.21 -3.87
C VAL A 150 -1.65 18.98 -2.66
N LEU A 151 -0.88 19.97 -2.23
CA LEU A 151 -1.34 20.98 -1.28
C LEU A 151 -1.94 22.14 -2.08
N GLU A 152 -3.22 22.42 -1.87
CA GLU A 152 -3.92 23.55 -2.46
C GLU A 152 -4.26 24.56 -1.37
N SER A 153 -3.80 25.81 -1.50
CA SER A 153 -4.16 26.91 -0.61
C SER A 153 -5.58 27.42 -0.89
N ASP A 154 -6.11 28.23 0.01
CA ASP A 154 -7.38 28.93 -0.16
C ASP A 154 -7.37 29.96 -1.31
N THR A 155 -6.19 30.49 -1.64
CA THR A 155 -5.95 31.36 -2.80
C THR A 155 -5.90 30.61 -4.14
N GLY A 156 -5.92 29.27 -4.12
CA GLY A 156 -5.87 28.41 -5.31
C GLY A 156 -4.46 28.10 -5.80
N GLU A 157 -3.43 28.45 -5.03
CA GLU A 157 -2.05 28.06 -5.33
C GLU A 157 -1.83 26.59 -4.97
N ARG A 158 -1.07 25.88 -5.82
CA ARG A 158 -0.93 24.42 -5.74
C ARG A 158 0.54 24.03 -5.74
N GLN A 159 0.91 23.11 -4.87
CA GLN A 159 2.22 22.46 -4.88
C GLN A 159 2.06 20.94 -4.83
N PHE A 160 2.64 20.27 -5.82
CA PHE A 160 2.77 18.82 -5.83
C PHE A 160 3.94 18.44 -4.93
N VAL A 161 3.79 17.42 -4.08
CA VAL A 161 4.88 16.91 -3.26
C VAL A 161 4.86 15.39 -3.27
N LYS A 162 6.03 14.78 -3.43
CA LYS A 162 6.19 13.34 -3.36
C LYS A 162 6.58 12.93 -1.95
N ILE A 163 5.97 11.85 -1.47
CA ILE A 163 6.17 11.34 -0.13
C ILE A 163 7.38 10.42 -0.11
N SER A 164 8.34 10.73 0.76
CA SER A 164 9.55 9.92 0.94
C SER A 164 9.48 8.99 2.14
N ASP A 165 8.73 9.38 3.18
CA ASP A 165 8.54 8.59 4.40
C ASP A 165 7.27 9.03 5.13
N VAL A 166 6.68 8.13 5.92
CA VAL A 166 5.47 8.41 6.71
C VAL A 166 5.56 7.71 8.04
N GLU A 167 5.46 8.49 9.12
CA GLU A 167 5.32 8.00 10.48
C GLU A 167 3.92 8.34 11.00
N THR A 168 3.17 7.33 11.44
CA THR A 168 1.80 7.51 11.94
C THR A 168 1.72 7.15 13.41
N SER A 169 1.11 8.03 14.21
CA SER A 169 0.91 7.79 15.66
C SER A 169 -0.45 8.30 16.14
N PRO A 170 -1.14 7.59 17.05
CA PRO A 170 -2.36 8.09 17.65
C PRO A 170 -2.03 9.23 18.63
N VAL A 171 -2.65 10.39 18.43
CA VAL A 171 -2.45 11.59 19.26
C VAL A 171 -3.80 12.11 19.77
N SER A 172 -3.83 12.54 21.03
CA SER A 172 -5.01 13.22 21.61
C SER A 172 -4.79 14.72 21.63
N TYR A 173 -5.49 15.43 20.75
CA TYR A 173 -5.51 16.90 20.70
C TYR A 173 -6.51 17.45 21.70
N THR A 174 -6.16 18.57 22.34
CA THR A 174 -7.07 19.28 23.26
C THR A 174 -7.65 20.48 22.54
N TYR A 175 -8.98 20.57 22.50
CA TYR A 175 -9.69 21.68 21.88
C TYR A 175 -10.75 22.25 22.82
N GLN A 176 -11.16 23.50 22.58
CA GLN A 176 -12.16 24.18 23.39
C GLN A 176 -13.50 24.20 22.67
N GLN A 177 -14.54 23.68 23.32
CA GLN A 177 -15.93 23.73 22.85
C GLN A 177 -16.83 24.13 24.03
N ASP A 178 -17.68 25.13 23.83
CA ASP A 178 -18.63 25.62 24.85
C ASP A 178 -18.01 25.98 26.21
N GLY A 179 -16.75 26.43 26.21
CA GLY A 179 -16.05 26.83 27.44
C GLY A 179 -15.42 25.68 28.24
N ALA A 180 -15.51 24.43 27.77
CA ALA A 180 -14.84 23.27 28.35
C ALA A 180 -13.74 22.74 27.41
N PHE A 181 -12.66 22.20 28.00
CA PHE A 181 -11.62 21.50 27.26
C PHE A 181 -12.06 20.06 27.01
N LYS A 182 -12.12 19.67 25.74
CA LYS A 182 -12.40 18.30 25.29
C LYS A 182 -11.17 17.72 24.59
N LYS A 183 -11.08 16.39 24.54
CA LYS A 183 -10.04 15.67 23.81
C LYS A 183 -10.61 15.13 22.51
N TYR A 184 -9.86 15.29 21.42
CA TYR A 184 -10.12 14.68 20.13
C TYR A 184 -8.95 13.76 19.80
N ARG A 185 -9.23 12.48 19.56
CA ARG A 185 -8.23 11.48 19.21
C ARG A 185 -8.22 11.35 17.69
N ALA A 186 -7.05 11.53 17.09
CA ALA A 186 -6.81 11.36 15.67
C ALA A 186 -5.42 10.74 15.46
N PHE A 187 -5.13 10.30 14.24
CA PHE A 187 -3.81 9.80 13.87
C PHE A 187 -3.00 10.93 13.25
N GLN A 188 -1.90 11.31 13.91
CA GLN A 188 -0.93 12.24 13.36
C GLN A 188 -0.03 11.49 12.38
N CYS A 189 0.06 12.01 11.16
CA CYS A 189 0.95 11.54 10.11
C CYS A 189 2.08 12.56 9.93
N VAL A 190 3.30 12.21 10.34
CA VAL A 190 4.51 12.98 10.02
C VAL A 190 5.01 12.48 8.68
N VAL A 191 4.79 13.27 7.65
CA VAL A 191 5.07 12.92 6.26
C VAL A 191 6.32 13.64 5.80
N SER A 192 7.40 12.90 5.56
CA SER A 192 8.58 13.47 4.90
C SER A 192 8.31 13.62 3.42
N ILE A 193 8.63 14.80 2.88
CA ILE A 193 8.46 15.12 1.47
C ILE A 193 9.81 15.28 0.80
N SER A 194 9.83 14.94 -0.47
CA SER A 194 11.04 14.86 -1.27
C SER A 194 11.58 16.23 -1.70
N GLN A 195 10.72 17.25 -1.69
CA GLN A 195 11.07 18.64 -2.01
C GLN A 195 10.50 19.59 -0.95
N ALA A 196 11.21 20.68 -0.69
CA ALA A 196 10.77 21.68 0.28
C ALA A 196 9.48 22.37 -0.18
N LEU A 197 8.67 22.82 0.78
CA LEU A 197 7.56 23.71 0.46
C LEU A 197 8.07 25.04 -0.10
N ASN A 198 7.53 25.46 -1.23
CA ASN A 198 7.89 26.74 -1.89
C ASN A 198 7.09 27.92 -1.33
N GLN A 199 6.11 27.64 -0.46
CA GLN A 199 5.23 28.61 0.15
C GLN A 199 4.64 28.07 1.46
N ASN A 200 3.92 28.92 2.19
CA ASN A 200 3.21 28.51 3.40
C ASN A 200 1.85 27.90 3.05
N PHE A 201 1.49 26.84 3.76
CA PHE A 201 0.17 26.21 3.71
C PHE A 201 -0.46 26.27 5.10
N GLU A 202 -1.53 27.05 5.24
CA GLU A 202 -2.17 27.30 6.52
C GLU A 202 -3.03 26.10 6.97
N GLY A 203 -2.94 25.79 8.26
CA GLY A 203 -3.74 24.76 8.93
C GLY A 203 -4.05 25.19 10.36
N TYR A 204 -5.13 24.66 10.92
CA TYR A 204 -5.55 24.89 12.29
C TYR A 204 -5.23 23.70 13.18
N ASP A 205 -5.42 23.86 14.50
CA ASP A 205 -5.30 22.77 15.45
C ASP A 205 -6.43 21.74 15.24
N PRO A 206 -6.16 20.43 15.35
CA PRO A 206 -7.16 19.40 15.09
C PRO A 206 -8.35 19.45 16.05
N SER A 207 -9.56 19.47 15.49
CA SER A 207 -10.82 19.32 16.20
C SER A 207 -11.87 18.64 15.31
N PRO A 208 -12.91 18.01 15.89
CA PRO A 208 -13.98 17.41 15.10
C PRO A 208 -14.61 18.43 14.15
N GLY A 209 -14.60 18.14 12.85
CA GLY A 209 -15.17 19.03 11.83
C GLY A 209 -14.38 20.32 11.54
N ALA A 210 -13.09 20.42 11.92
CA ALA A 210 -12.25 21.58 11.60
C ALA A 210 -12.18 21.81 10.08
N ASP A 211 -12.43 23.05 9.65
CA ASP A 211 -12.32 23.48 8.26
C ASP A 211 -10.96 24.15 8.04
N HIS A 212 -10.11 23.54 7.21
CA HIS A 212 -8.73 24.00 6.99
C HIS A 212 -8.65 24.80 5.68
N PRO A 213 -7.94 25.94 5.64
CA PRO A 213 -7.74 26.71 4.42
C PRO A 213 -7.00 25.90 3.34
N THR A 214 -6.05 25.07 3.75
CA THR A 214 -5.32 24.17 2.84
C THR A 214 -6.06 22.85 2.66
N LYS A 215 -6.25 22.46 1.40
CA LYS A 215 -6.74 21.13 1.03
C LYS A 215 -5.57 20.25 0.62
N ILE A 216 -5.63 18.99 1.04
CA ILE A 216 -4.74 17.94 0.53
C ILE A 216 -5.53 17.16 -0.52
N LEU A 217 -5.00 17.07 -1.74
CA LEU A 217 -5.63 16.35 -2.85
C LEU A 217 -4.77 15.15 -3.23
N THR A 218 -5.40 14.06 -3.60
CA THR A 218 -4.73 12.92 -4.24
C THR A 218 -4.35 13.31 -5.67
N THR A 219 -3.49 12.50 -6.28
CA THR A 219 -3.17 12.62 -7.70
C THR A 219 -3.54 11.34 -8.41
N GLN A 220 -3.68 11.43 -9.72
CA GLN A 220 -3.89 10.29 -10.61
C GLN A 220 -2.94 10.45 -11.80
N SER A 221 -2.38 9.34 -12.30
CA SER A 221 -1.56 9.39 -13.51
C SER A 221 -2.43 9.55 -14.76
N SER A 222 -1.98 10.38 -15.69
CA SER A 222 -2.58 10.59 -17.00
C SER A 222 -1.58 10.21 -18.08
N ASP A 223 -1.83 9.11 -18.79
CA ASP A 223 -0.97 8.63 -19.89
C ASP A 223 -1.41 9.22 -21.23
N THR A 224 -1.52 10.55 -21.31
CA THR A 224 -1.99 11.24 -22.53
C THR A 224 -0.83 11.60 -23.46
N ALA A 225 0.35 11.85 -22.90
CA ALA A 225 1.55 12.24 -23.65
C ALA A 225 2.17 11.04 -24.38
N ARG A 226 2.42 11.19 -25.68
CA ARG A 226 3.07 10.15 -26.50
C ARG A 226 4.54 10.45 -26.70
N TYR A 227 5.38 9.50 -26.31
CA TYR A 227 6.84 9.58 -26.48
C TYR A 227 7.31 8.60 -27.54
N TYR A 228 8.25 9.02 -28.37
CA TYR A 228 8.78 8.23 -29.47
C TYR A 228 10.29 8.12 -29.35
N GLY A 229 10.81 6.90 -29.28
CA GLY A 229 12.24 6.64 -29.10
C GLY A 229 12.73 5.50 -29.98
N ILE A 230 14.00 5.14 -29.81
CA ILE A 230 14.67 4.07 -30.56
C ILE A 230 15.32 3.05 -29.62
N ARG A 231 15.24 1.77 -29.96
CA ARG A 231 15.86 0.68 -29.18
C ARG A 231 16.49 -0.37 -30.09
N PRO A 232 17.66 -0.92 -29.74
CA PRO A 232 18.22 -2.05 -30.46
C PRO A 232 17.37 -3.30 -30.27
N LEU A 233 17.35 -4.14 -31.30
CA LEU A 233 16.81 -5.49 -31.22
C LEU A 233 17.70 -6.31 -30.26
N ALA A 234 17.07 -7.02 -29.32
CA ALA A 234 17.77 -7.93 -28.42
C ALA A 234 18.11 -9.27 -29.08
N THR A 235 17.36 -9.63 -30.12
CA THR A 235 17.54 -10.85 -30.91
C THR A 235 17.41 -10.52 -32.40
N ILE A 236 18.18 -11.22 -33.23
CA ILE A 236 18.03 -11.22 -34.69
C ILE A 236 16.57 -11.54 -35.03
N ALA A 237 15.98 -10.80 -35.98
CA ALA A 237 14.64 -11.05 -36.51
C ALA A 237 14.73 -11.51 -37.97
N SER A 238 13.86 -12.43 -38.37
CA SER A 238 13.86 -12.99 -39.72
C SER A 238 12.62 -12.56 -40.50
N SER A 239 12.73 -12.57 -41.82
CA SER A 239 11.59 -12.41 -42.72
C SER A 239 10.50 -13.43 -42.38
N GLY A 240 9.25 -12.98 -42.28
CA GLY A 240 8.09 -13.78 -41.87
C GLY A 240 7.75 -13.74 -40.37
N ASP A 241 8.64 -13.21 -39.52
CA ASP A 241 8.35 -13.04 -38.09
C ASP A 241 7.24 -12.00 -37.87
N ASN A 242 6.36 -12.26 -36.90
CA ASN A 242 5.27 -11.34 -36.51
C ASN A 242 5.46 -10.78 -35.10
N ALA A 243 6.64 -10.96 -34.51
CA ALA A 243 7.03 -10.40 -33.23
C ALA A 243 8.54 -10.18 -33.23
N ILE A 244 8.98 -9.13 -32.56
CA ILE A 244 10.39 -8.78 -32.36
C ILE A 244 10.64 -8.61 -30.86
N THR A 245 11.89 -8.73 -30.44
CA THR A 245 12.30 -8.43 -29.06
C THR A 245 13.31 -7.30 -29.07
N VAL A 246 13.03 -6.24 -28.32
CA VAL A 246 13.93 -5.10 -28.11
C VAL A 246 14.57 -5.17 -26.72
N THR A 247 15.68 -4.46 -26.52
CA THR A 247 16.39 -4.44 -25.23
C THR A 247 15.59 -3.80 -24.08
N GLY A 248 14.56 -3.02 -24.41
CA GLY A 248 13.61 -2.48 -23.45
C GLY A 248 12.54 -1.64 -24.15
N ILE A 249 11.39 -1.44 -23.48
CA ILE A 249 10.23 -0.72 -24.03
C ILE A 249 10.07 0.71 -23.51
N GLN A 250 10.99 1.13 -22.63
CA GLN A 250 10.98 2.44 -21.99
C GLN A 250 12.28 3.21 -22.25
N ALA A 251 12.20 4.53 -22.17
CA ALA A 251 13.33 5.43 -22.28
C ALA A 251 13.37 6.48 -21.18
N PRO A 252 14.58 6.90 -20.73
CA PRO A 252 14.68 7.89 -19.68
C PRO A 252 14.25 9.25 -20.21
N LEU A 253 13.28 9.86 -19.55
CA LEU A 253 12.84 11.23 -19.76
C LEU A 253 13.64 12.20 -18.88
N VAL A 254 13.91 11.79 -17.64
CA VAL A 254 14.73 12.52 -16.67
C VAL A 254 15.81 11.60 -16.09
N PRO A 255 16.99 12.12 -15.71
CA PRO A 255 17.93 11.38 -14.89
C PRO A 255 17.33 11.12 -13.51
N VAL A 256 17.42 9.88 -13.04
CA VAL A 256 16.92 9.50 -11.72
C VAL A 256 18.06 8.99 -10.87
N ALA A 257 18.18 9.56 -9.67
CA ALA A 257 19.00 9.01 -8.60
C ALA A 257 18.09 8.22 -7.66
N ASN A 258 18.24 6.90 -7.64
CA ASN A 258 17.49 6.04 -6.72
C ASN A 258 18.22 6.03 -5.36
N SER A 259 17.48 6.30 -4.30
CA SER A 259 17.81 5.96 -2.92
C SER A 259 17.10 4.66 -2.53
N GLU A 260 17.68 3.94 -1.58
CA GLU A 260 17.11 2.72 -1.03
C GLU A 260 16.49 3.03 0.33
N VAL A 261 15.21 2.70 0.53
CA VAL A 261 14.55 2.76 1.84
C VAL A 261 14.40 1.34 2.37
N PRO A 262 15.06 0.99 3.49
CA PRO A 262 14.93 -0.33 4.08
C PRO A 262 13.61 -0.45 4.84
N MET A 263 12.92 -1.55 4.61
CA MET A 263 11.76 -2.00 5.36
C MET A 263 12.19 -3.24 6.16
N VAL A 264 12.25 -3.13 7.49
CA VAL A 264 12.80 -4.18 8.34
C VAL A 264 11.70 -4.78 9.20
N ASP A 265 11.68 -6.12 9.26
CA ASP A 265 10.81 -6.93 10.13
C ASP A 265 9.33 -6.53 10.11
N GLN A 266 8.82 -6.25 8.92
CA GLN A 266 7.44 -5.85 8.68
C GLN A 266 6.49 -7.04 8.80
N ILE A 267 5.29 -6.80 9.31
CA ILE A 267 4.20 -7.77 9.33
C ILE A 267 3.57 -7.81 7.92
N PRO A 268 3.40 -9.00 7.31
CA PRO A 268 2.77 -9.14 6.01
C PRO A 268 1.28 -8.82 6.05
N GLY A 269 0.82 -8.07 5.04
CA GLY A 269 -0.54 -7.55 5.01
C GLY A 269 -0.71 -6.36 5.95
N ILE A 270 -1.92 -5.79 5.97
CA ILE A 270 -2.29 -4.73 6.91
C ILE A 270 -2.91 -5.41 8.13
N GLU A 271 -2.34 -5.20 9.32
CA GLU A 271 -2.97 -5.66 10.56
C GLU A 271 -4.42 -5.20 10.58
N THR A 272 -5.30 -6.17 10.83
CA THR A 272 -6.73 -5.96 10.71
C THR A 272 -7.34 -6.14 12.08
N ASP A 273 -8.00 -5.09 12.52
CA ASP A 273 -8.73 -5.10 13.77
C ASP A 273 -10.02 -5.90 13.62
N MET A 274 -10.33 -6.66 14.66
CA MET A 274 -11.58 -7.41 14.80
C MET A 274 -12.08 -7.21 16.22
N VAL A 275 -13.40 -7.16 16.37
CA VAL A 275 -14.03 -7.26 17.69
C VAL A 275 -14.36 -8.74 17.96
N GLN A 276 -13.49 -9.40 18.73
CA GLN A 276 -13.64 -10.79 19.13
C GLN A 276 -14.87 -10.92 20.04
N PRO A 277 -15.87 -11.77 19.71
CA PRO A 277 -16.99 -12.03 20.61
C PRO A 277 -16.51 -12.62 21.95
N THR A 278 -17.08 -12.12 23.03
CA THR A 278 -16.73 -12.53 24.41
C THR A 278 -17.90 -13.16 25.15
N GLY A 279 -19.05 -13.37 24.52
CA GLY A 279 -20.15 -14.05 25.19
C GLY A 279 -21.51 -14.01 24.53
N GLU A 280 -22.55 -14.08 25.36
CA GLU A 280 -23.96 -13.95 24.95
C GLU A 280 -24.43 -12.50 25.07
N VAL A 281 -25.60 -12.20 24.51
CA VAL A 281 -26.15 -10.83 24.49
C VAL A 281 -26.38 -10.29 25.90
N LEU A 282 -25.76 -9.15 26.22
CA LEU A 282 -25.90 -8.43 27.47
C LEU A 282 -26.83 -7.22 27.32
N SER A 283 -27.47 -6.81 28.41
CA SER A 283 -28.34 -5.63 28.47
C SER A 283 -27.83 -4.62 29.49
N PHE A 284 -27.69 -3.36 29.08
CA PHE A 284 -27.27 -2.26 29.95
C PHE A 284 -28.31 -1.14 29.97
N SER A 285 -28.57 -0.60 31.15
CA SER A 285 -29.37 0.63 31.32
C SER A 285 -28.42 1.82 31.45
N LEU A 286 -28.47 2.76 30.51
CA LEU A 286 -27.55 3.90 30.46
C LEU A 286 -28.10 5.16 31.13
N GLY A 287 -29.35 5.12 31.63
CA GLY A 287 -29.97 6.24 32.33
C GLY A 287 -30.67 7.22 31.40
N HIS A 288 -30.88 8.46 31.86
CA HIS A 288 -31.65 9.49 31.15
C HIS A 288 -30.73 10.62 30.67
N HIS A 289 -30.75 10.91 29.37
CA HIS A 289 -29.83 11.83 28.70
C HIS A 289 -30.56 12.83 27.81
N SER A 290 -29.94 13.96 27.48
CA SER A 290 -30.49 14.98 26.58
C SER A 290 -29.38 15.77 25.89
N GLY A 291 -29.62 16.25 24.67
CA GLY A 291 -28.61 16.99 23.90
C GLY A 291 -27.46 16.09 23.42
N GLN A 292 -26.28 16.67 23.26
CA GLN A 292 -25.08 15.91 22.91
C GLN A 292 -24.58 15.12 24.13
N THR A 293 -24.34 13.83 23.95
CA THR A 293 -23.99 12.90 25.02
C THR A 293 -23.03 11.85 24.47
N THR A 294 -21.97 11.57 25.22
CA THR A 294 -21.01 10.51 24.95
C THR A 294 -21.14 9.46 26.04
N LEU A 295 -21.36 8.20 25.66
CA LEU A 295 -21.52 7.07 26.56
C LEU A 295 -20.53 5.98 26.19
N THR A 296 -19.87 5.39 27.19
CA THR A 296 -18.91 4.30 27.01
C THR A 296 -19.38 3.10 27.82
N LEU A 297 -19.73 2.03 27.13
CA LEU A 297 -20.14 0.77 27.72
C LEU A 297 -18.98 0.13 28.47
N PRO A 298 -19.24 -0.73 29.48
CA PRO A 298 -18.20 -1.46 30.18
C PRO A 298 -17.50 -2.51 29.29
N VAL A 299 -18.05 -2.82 28.12
CA VAL A 299 -17.51 -3.76 27.14
C VAL A 299 -17.76 -3.20 25.74
N GLY A 300 -16.89 -3.54 24.80
CA GLY A 300 -17.17 -3.35 23.37
C GLY A 300 -18.30 -4.26 22.90
N TRP A 301 -18.68 -4.13 21.63
CA TRP A 301 -19.68 -5.00 21.00
C TRP A 301 -19.26 -5.44 19.61
N VAL A 302 -19.71 -6.62 19.19
CA VAL A 302 -19.49 -7.11 17.84
C VAL A 302 -20.30 -6.23 16.86
N PRO A 303 -19.68 -5.63 15.82
CA PRO A 303 -20.38 -4.79 14.85
C PRO A 303 -21.64 -5.46 14.27
N GLY A 304 -22.71 -4.68 14.10
CA GLY A 304 -23.99 -5.16 13.61
C GLY A 304 -24.82 -5.90 14.66
N THR A 305 -24.49 -5.82 15.95
CA THR A 305 -25.27 -6.47 17.04
C THR A 305 -25.85 -5.49 18.05
N LEU A 306 -25.44 -4.22 18.04
CA LEU A 306 -25.92 -3.22 18.99
C LEU A 306 -27.37 -2.84 18.68
N THR A 307 -28.23 -2.96 19.69
CA THR A 307 -29.59 -2.45 19.67
C THR A 307 -29.75 -1.39 20.75
N VAL A 308 -30.12 -0.16 20.37
CA VAL A 308 -30.32 0.96 21.30
C VAL A 308 -31.81 1.27 21.40
N THR A 309 -32.34 1.30 22.62
CA THR A 309 -33.71 1.70 22.91
C THR A 309 -33.71 3.07 23.56
N MET A 310 -34.38 4.04 22.94
CA MET A 310 -34.52 5.42 23.43
C MET A 310 -36.01 5.72 23.64
N GLY A 311 -36.47 5.67 24.89
CA GLY A 311 -37.89 5.73 25.21
C GLY A 311 -38.66 4.55 24.60
N THR A 312 -39.45 4.80 23.55
CA THR A 312 -40.21 3.78 22.81
C THR A 312 -39.64 3.48 21.41
N SER A 313 -38.55 4.15 21.03
CA SER A 313 -37.91 3.99 19.72
C SER A 313 -36.73 3.03 19.82
N GLN A 314 -36.51 2.21 18.80
CA GLN A 314 -35.45 1.22 18.75
C GLN A 314 -34.57 1.46 17.53
N TYR A 315 -33.26 1.48 17.75
CA TYR A 315 -32.22 1.67 16.76
C TYR A 315 -31.30 0.46 16.71
N ARG A 316 -30.64 0.25 15.58
CA ARG A 316 -29.60 -0.75 15.37
C ARG A 316 -28.35 -0.09 14.82
N ASP A 317 -27.18 -0.62 15.13
CA ASP A 317 -25.95 -0.18 14.50
C ASP A 317 -25.90 -0.55 13.01
N LEU A 318 -25.41 0.40 12.21
CA LEU A 318 -25.16 0.29 10.78
C LEU A 318 -23.85 1.04 10.50
N GLY A 319 -22.75 0.29 10.44
CA GLY A 319 -21.39 0.83 10.43
C GLY A 319 -21.17 1.78 11.61
N ASP A 320 -20.70 2.99 11.32
CA ASP A 320 -20.37 4.01 12.32
C ASP A 320 -21.60 4.79 12.85
N SER A 321 -22.83 4.37 12.54
CA SER A 321 -24.06 5.13 12.85
C SER A 321 -25.22 4.25 13.37
N LEU A 322 -26.25 4.88 13.92
CA LEU A 322 -27.49 4.23 14.35
C LEU A 322 -28.60 4.42 13.31
N GLN A 323 -29.22 3.32 12.89
CA GLN A 323 -30.40 3.32 12.04
C GLN A 323 -31.67 3.08 12.88
N LEU A 324 -32.69 3.92 12.68
CA LEU A 324 -34.01 3.72 13.29
C LEU A 324 -34.69 2.47 12.71
N VAL A 325 -34.98 1.49 13.56
CA VAL A 325 -35.69 0.26 13.19
C VAL A 325 -37.20 0.40 13.44
N SER A 326 -37.58 1.03 14.55
CA SER A 326 -38.99 1.24 14.90
C SER A 326 -39.20 2.43 15.84
N GLY A 327 -40.38 3.06 15.77
CA GLY A 327 -40.78 4.18 16.62
C GLY A 327 -40.65 5.55 15.94
N THR A 328 -40.25 6.56 16.70
CA THR A 328 -40.11 7.96 16.23
C THR A 328 -38.65 8.39 16.32
N GLU A 329 -38.16 9.15 15.35
CA GLU A 329 -36.79 9.67 15.34
C GLU A 329 -36.50 10.50 16.61
N ARG A 330 -35.42 10.15 17.31
CA ARG A 330 -34.95 10.73 18.58
C ARG A 330 -33.53 11.27 18.46
N LEU A 331 -32.81 10.95 17.39
CA LEU A 331 -31.44 11.38 17.13
C LEU A 331 -31.41 12.48 16.06
N LEU A 332 -30.49 13.43 16.25
CA LEU A 332 -30.06 14.37 15.22
C LEU A 332 -28.82 13.85 14.50
N SER A 333 -27.91 13.23 15.25
CA SER A 333 -26.70 12.57 14.75
C SER A 333 -26.25 11.47 15.72
N SER A 334 -25.45 10.53 15.21
CA SER A 334 -24.82 9.47 16.00
C SER A 334 -23.48 9.08 15.37
N SER A 335 -22.48 8.81 16.20
CA SER A 335 -21.21 8.18 15.83
C SER A 335 -20.93 7.03 16.79
N LEU A 336 -20.46 5.90 16.27
CA LEU A 336 -20.24 4.68 17.02
C LEU A 336 -18.78 4.21 16.90
N ASP A 337 -18.24 3.65 17.97
CA ASP A 337 -17.00 2.88 17.98
C ASP A 337 -17.23 1.60 18.78
N ALA A 338 -17.41 0.50 18.05
CA ALA A 338 -17.77 -0.79 18.61
C ALA A 338 -16.65 -1.42 19.43
N GLY A 339 -15.39 -1.22 19.03
CA GLY A 339 -14.22 -1.77 19.70
C GLY A 339 -13.98 -1.14 21.07
N SER A 340 -14.14 0.19 21.18
CA SER A 340 -14.02 0.90 22.46
C SER A 340 -15.32 0.95 23.27
N GLY A 341 -16.43 0.44 22.73
CA GLY A 341 -17.73 0.47 23.40
C GLY A 341 -18.33 1.87 23.49
N ARG A 342 -17.97 2.79 22.57
CA ARG A 342 -18.32 4.22 22.65
C ARG A 342 -19.48 4.59 21.72
N LEU A 343 -20.46 5.33 22.27
CA LEU A 343 -21.61 5.90 21.59
C LEU A 343 -21.58 7.43 21.76
N ASP A 344 -21.40 8.16 20.67
CA ASP A 344 -21.58 9.61 20.62
C ASP A 344 -22.94 9.91 19.99
N LEU A 345 -23.85 10.49 20.77
CA LEU A 345 -25.26 10.69 20.41
C LEU A 345 -25.64 12.16 20.51
N GLU A 346 -26.45 12.64 19.57
CA GLU A 346 -27.11 13.94 19.68
C GLU A 346 -28.62 13.75 19.72
N LEU A 347 -29.20 13.92 20.91
CA LEU A 347 -30.62 13.66 21.16
C LEU A 347 -31.47 14.91 20.89
N ASN A 348 -32.59 14.74 20.20
CA ASN A 348 -33.54 15.83 19.95
C ASN A 348 -34.37 16.24 21.19
N SER A 349 -34.38 15.40 22.24
CA SER A 349 -35.14 15.58 23.47
C SER A 349 -34.59 14.66 24.57
N GLY A 350 -34.99 14.88 25.83
CA GLY A 350 -34.59 13.99 26.93
C GLY A 350 -35.16 12.58 26.79
N GLN A 351 -34.29 11.55 26.79
CA GLN A 351 -34.66 10.15 26.61
C GLN A 351 -33.99 9.25 27.64
N SER A 352 -34.71 8.23 28.10
CA SER A 352 -34.09 7.10 28.79
C SER A 352 -33.50 6.14 27.76
N ILE A 353 -32.24 5.75 27.95
CA ILE A 353 -31.46 4.94 27.02
C ILE A 353 -31.13 3.59 27.65
N SER A 354 -31.39 2.51 26.93
CA SER A 354 -30.91 1.16 27.26
C SER A 354 -30.37 0.48 26.01
N VAL A 355 -29.39 -0.40 26.15
CA VAL A 355 -28.75 -1.10 25.04
C VAL A 355 -28.76 -2.60 25.24
N GLN A 356 -28.79 -3.33 24.12
CA GLN A 356 -28.51 -4.76 24.04
C GLN A 356 -27.34 -4.95 23.08
N VAL A 357 -26.34 -5.73 23.49
CA VAL A 357 -25.09 -5.93 22.73
C VAL A 357 -24.62 -7.37 22.81
N LEU A 358 -24.07 -7.91 21.73
CA LEU A 358 -23.18 -9.07 21.81
C LEU A 358 -21.81 -8.53 22.25
N PRO A 359 -21.34 -8.80 23.48
CA PRO A 359 -20.13 -8.19 23.99
C PRO A 359 -18.91 -8.68 23.19
N GLY A 360 -17.94 -7.80 23.03
CA GLY A 360 -16.71 -8.12 22.33
C GLY A 360 -15.53 -7.28 22.77
N SER A 361 -14.33 -7.74 22.43
CA SER A 361 -13.07 -7.07 22.74
C SER A 361 -12.25 -6.88 21.47
N LEU A 362 -11.65 -5.70 21.32
CA LEU A 362 -10.84 -5.36 20.16
C LEU A 362 -9.53 -6.14 20.18
N VAL A 363 -9.23 -6.85 19.10
CA VAL A 363 -7.96 -7.54 18.91
C VAL A 363 -7.43 -7.26 17.50
N SER A 364 -6.15 -6.92 17.43
CA SER A 364 -5.46 -6.75 16.14
C SER A 364 -4.74 -8.03 15.76
N LEU A 365 -4.99 -8.51 14.54
CA LEU A 365 -4.47 -9.79 14.07
C LEU A 365 -3.82 -9.64 12.70
N ALA A 366 -2.81 -10.48 12.45
CA ALA A 366 -2.30 -10.69 11.11
C ALA A 366 -3.42 -11.31 10.24
N PRO A 367 -3.72 -10.74 9.06
CA PRO A 367 -4.87 -11.15 8.28
C PRO A 367 -4.62 -12.47 7.53
N LEU A 368 -5.67 -13.28 7.45
CA LEU A 368 -5.81 -14.31 6.42
C LEU A 368 -5.89 -13.64 5.06
N THR A 369 -5.36 -14.32 4.05
CA THR A 369 -5.22 -13.74 2.71
C THR A 369 -5.64 -14.72 1.63
N ARG A 370 -6.23 -14.17 0.56
CA ARG A 370 -6.58 -14.89 -0.67
C ARG A 370 -6.36 -13.97 -1.85
N LEU A 371 -6.03 -14.56 -3.00
CA LEU A 371 -5.85 -13.80 -4.23
C LEU A 371 -6.58 -14.45 -5.39
N VAL A 372 -7.09 -13.60 -6.27
CA VAL A 372 -7.61 -13.94 -7.60
C VAL A 372 -6.78 -13.19 -8.63
N GLU A 373 -6.09 -13.91 -9.51
CA GLU A 373 -5.32 -13.29 -10.60
C GLU A 373 -6.24 -12.76 -11.70
N ILE A 374 -5.94 -11.60 -12.26
CA ILE A 374 -6.67 -11.00 -13.38
C ILE A 374 -5.96 -11.32 -14.69
N THR A 375 -6.69 -11.98 -15.58
CA THR A 375 -6.27 -12.37 -16.93
C THR A 375 -7.30 -11.85 -17.93
N ALA A 376 -6.95 -11.78 -19.22
CA ALA A 376 -7.93 -11.43 -20.26
C ALA A 376 -9.22 -12.26 -20.23
N ALA A 377 -9.18 -13.50 -19.72
CA ALA A 377 -10.32 -14.41 -19.72
C ALA A 377 -11.30 -14.20 -18.54
N ASN A 378 -10.83 -13.67 -17.40
CA ASN A 378 -11.64 -13.46 -16.20
C ASN A 378 -11.75 -11.98 -15.78
N ARG A 379 -11.22 -11.06 -16.60
CA ARG A 379 -11.38 -9.61 -16.44
C ARG A 379 -12.85 -9.24 -16.63
N GLN A 380 -13.48 -8.79 -15.54
CA GLN A 380 -14.88 -8.36 -15.51
C GLN A 380 -15.11 -7.37 -14.35
N LEU A 381 -16.32 -6.82 -14.24
CA LEU A 381 -16.69 -5.88 -13.17
C LEU A 381 -17.16 -6.56 -11.88
N THR A 382 -17.72 -7.77 -11.96
CA THR A 382 -18.32 -8.45 -10.81
C THR A 382 -17.55 -9.70 -10.45
N TYR A 383 -17.19 -9.84 -9.18
CA TYR A 383 -16.50 -11.03 -8.65
C TYR A 383 -17.29 -11.62 -7.49
N THR A 384 -17.32 -12.94 -7.43
CA THR A 384 -17.99 -13.69 -6.35
C THR A 384 -17.01 -14.70 -5.79
N GLU A 385 -16.86 -14.74 -4.47
CA GLU A 385 -15.95 -15.64 -3.77
C GLU A 385 -16.64 -16.27 -2.55
N GLN A 386 -16.10 -17.39 -2.08
CA GLN A 386 -16.47 -17.97 -0.79
C GLN A 386 -15.23 -18.00 0.09
N LEU A 387 -15.24 -17.19 1.15
CA LEU A 387 -14.13 -17.07 2.07
C LEU A 387 -14.26 -18.11 3.20
N SER A 388 -13.18 -18.85 3.41
CA SER A 388 -13.06 -19.84 4.48
C SER A 388 -11.65 -19.76 5.06
N PRO A 389 -11.47 -19.56 6.38
CA PRO A 389 -12.50 -19.29 7.41
C PRO A 389 -13.39 -18.08 7.12
N ILE A 390 -14.60 -18.05 7.70
CA ILE A 390 -15.54 -16.93 7.53
C ILE A 390 -14.93 -15.64 8.12
N PRO A 391 -14.99 -14.50 7.41
CA PRO A 391 -14.55 -13.22 7.95
C PRO A 391 -15.32 -12.79 9.19
N ALA A 392 -14.61 -12.26 10.18
CA ALA A 392 -15.25 -11.57 11.29
C ALA A 392 -15.85 -10.23 10.82
N PRO A 393 -16.97 -9.77 11.41
CA PRO A 393 -17.59 -8.51 11.05
C PRO A 393 -16.62 -7.32 11.12
N GLY A 394 -16.50 -6.58 10.02
CA GLY A 394 -15.68 -5.37 9.89
C GLY A 394 -14.23 -5.65 9.50
N SER A 395 -13.85 -6.92 9.35
CA SER A 395 -12.45 -7.31 9.07
C SER A 395 -12.13 -7.45 7.59
N LEU A 396 -13.12 -7.67 6.72
CA LEU A 396 -12.85 -7.94 5.31
C LEU A 396 -12.43 -6.67 4.58
N ARG A 397 -11.32 -6.78 3.85
CA ARG A 397 -10.79 -5.78 2.93
C ARG A 397 -10.43 -6.44 1.61
N VAL A 398 -10.72 -5.76 0.51
CA VAL A 398 -10.39 -6.20 -0.85
C VAL A 398 -9.64 -5.10 -1.57
N GLU A 399 -8.46 -5.42 -2.07
CA GLU A 399 -7.63 -4.53 -2.87
C GLU A 399 -7.60 -4.98 -4.33
N PHE A 400 -7.62 -4.02 -5.26
CA PHE A 400 -7.52 -4.29 -6.70
C PHE A 400 -6.77 -3.18 -7.42
N LEU A 401 -6.15 -3.51 -8.56
CA LEU A 401 -5.45 -2.54 -9.40
C LEU A 401 -6.35 -2.08 -10.55
N TYR A 402 -6.44 -0.77 -10.75
CA TYR A 402 -7.13 -0.16 -11.88
C TYR A 402 -6.38 1.08 -12.35
N LEU A 403 -6.05 1.15 -13.63
CA LEU A 403 -5.24 2.22 -14.24
C LEU A 403 -3.88 2.44 -13.53
N GLY A 404 -3.28 1.38 -13.00
CA GLY A 404 -2.00 1.42 -12.29
C GLY A 404 -2.10 1.82 -10.82
N GLU A 405 -3.29 2.10 -10.28
CA GLU A 405 -3.49 2.47 -8.87
C GLU A 405 -4.24 1.40 -8.08
N TRP A 406 -3.89 1.27 -6.80
CA TRP A 406 -4.56 0.37 -5.87
C TRP A 406 -5.82 1.01 -5.29
N TYR A 407 -6.95 0.38 -5.53
CA TYR A 407 -8.24 0.72 -4.93
C TYR A 407 -8.60 -0.28 -3.86
N GLU A 408 -9.50 0.13 -2.97
CA GLU A 408 -9.86 -0.64 -1.79
C GLU A 408 -11.37 -0.67 -1.56
N ILE A 409 -11.85 -1.81 -1.07
CA ILE A 409 -13.22 -2.03 -0.61
C ILE A 409 -13.15 -2.60 0.81
N ARG A 410 -13.92 -2.05 1.75
CA ARG A 410 -13.99 -2.50 3.15
C ARG A 410 -15.39 -2.94 3.56
N ASP A 411 -15.43 -3.90 4.45
CA ASP A 411 -16.62 -4.29 5.22
C ASP A 411 -16.92 -3.28 6.32
N ASP A 412 -18.17 -2.85 6.38
CA ASP A 412 -18.67 -1.95 7.43
C ASP A 412 -19.13 -2.69 8.70
N GLY A 413 -18.97 -4.02 8.74
CA GLY A 413 -19.38 -4.87 9.85
C GLY A 413 -20.84 -5.32 9.80
N THR A 414 -21.61 -4.87 8.81
CA THR A 414 -22.98 -5.33 8.57
C THR A 414 -23.10 -6.27 7.38
N GLY A 415 -21.98 -6.53 6.71
CA GLY A 415 -21.90 -7.31 5.49
C GLY A 415 -22.09 -6.45 4.24
N SER A 416 -22.17 -5.13 4.36
CA SER A 416 -22.10 -4.23 3.22
C SER A 416 -20.65 -3.83 2.97
N LEU A 417 -20.25 -3.82 1.71
CA LEU A 417 -18.89 -3.48 1.30
C LEU A 417 -18.89 -2.13 0.57
N LEU A 418 -18.04 -1.23 1.03
CA LEU A 418 -17.95 0.15 0.57
C LEU A 418 -16.53 0.44 0.07
N GLY A 419 -16.43 1.11 -1.09
CA GLY A 419 -15.17 1.59 -1.67
C GLY A 419 -15.46 2.68 -2.71
N ASP A 420 -14.41 3.30 -3.25
CA ASP A 420 -14.53 4.39 -4.25
C ASP A 420 -15.24 3.91 -5.53
N GLY A 421 -16.56 4.11 -5.60
CA GLY A 421 -17.41 3.62 -6.67
C GLY A 421 -17.64 2.10 -6.71
N ALA A 422 -16.99 1.36 -5.80
CA ALA A 422 -17.15 -0.08 -5.64
C ALA A 422 -18.23 -0.41 -4.60
N THR A 423 -19.01 -1.46 -4.84
CA THR A 423 -20.04 -1.93 -3.89
C THR A 423 -19.98 -3.45 -3.76
N GLY A 424 -20.42 -3.99 -2.64
CA GLY A 424 -20.52 -5.43 -2.49
C GLY A 424 -21.30 -5.84 -1.26
N ASN A 425 -21.51 -7.15 -1.13
CA ASN A 425 -22.14 -7.76 0.02
C ASN A 425 -21.36 -9.01 0.46
N LEU A 426 -21.26 -9.19 1.76
CA LEU A 426 -20.70 -10.35 2.45
C LEU A 426 -21.78 -10.96 3.35
N ASN A 427 -21.93 -12.28 3.30
CA ASN A 427 -22.80 -13.02 4.18
C ASN A 427 -21.97 -13.71 5.28
N PHE A 428 -22.09 -13.24 6.53
CA PHE A 428 -21.36 -13.79 7.67
C PHE A 428 -21.80 -15.20 8.11
N ASP A 429 -22.93 -15.72 7.61
CA ASP A 429 -23.33 -17.10 7.92
C ASP A 429 -22.63 -18.12 7.02
N THR A 430 -22.25 -17.72 5.80
CA THR A 430 -21.75 -18.64 4.75
C THR A 430 -20.35 -18.30 4.23
N GLY A 431 -19.85 -17.10 4.53
CA GLY A 431 -18.63 -16.54 3.94
C GLY A 431 -18.78 -16.16 2.45
N SER A 432 -20.01 -16.13 1.92
CA SER A 432 -20.26 -15.81 0.51
C SER A 432 -20.13 -14.30 0.27
N LEU A 433 -19.32 -13.95 -0.72
CA LEU A 433 -18.93 -12.59 -1.08
C LEU A 433 -19.33 -12.28 -2.53
N SER A 434 -19.88 -11.10 -2.77
CA SER A 434 -20.07 -10.53 -4.10
C SER A 434 -19.64 -9.08 -4.12
N ILE A 435 -18.75 -8.71 -5.04
CA ILE A 435 -18.26 -7.35 -5.23
C ILE A 435 -18.46 -6.89 -6.67
N VAL A 436 -18.71 -5.60 -6.85
CA VAL A 436 -18.84 -4.90 -8.13
C VAL A 436 -17.85 -3.75 -8.13
N LEU A 437 -16.89 -3.81 -9.04
CA LEU A 437 -15.83 -2.81 -9.23
C LEU A 437 -16.33 -1.63 -10.10
N PRO A 438 -15.77 -0.42 -9.94
CA PRO A 438 -16.13 0.75 -10.72
C PRO A 438 -15.65 0.69 -12.18
N GLY A 439 -14.65 -0.16 -12.46
CA GLY A 439 -14.03 -0.35 -13.77
C GLY A 439 -13.37 -1.72 -13.89
N GLU A 440 -13.00 -2.11 -15.10
CA GLU A 440 -12.33 -3.40 -15.33
C GLU A 440 -10.89 -3.35 -14.83
N PRO A 441 -10.51 -4.21 -13.86
CA PRO A 441 -9.18 -4.17 -13.24
C PRO A 441 -8.09 -4.48 -14.27
N ASP A 442 -6.87 -4.02 -14.02
CA ASP A 442 -5.79 -4.13 -15.00
C ASP A 442 -5.45 -5.58 -15.34
N GLU A 443 -5.17 -5.86 -16.62
CA GLU A 443 -4.75 -7.20 -17.05
C GLU A 443 -3.40 -7.57 -16.43
N ASN A 444 -3.25 -8.83 -16.01
CA ASN A 444 -2.09 -9.35 -15.26
C ASN A 444 -1.91 -8.78 -13.85
N SER A 445 -2.95 -8.14 -13.30
CA SER A 445 -3.00 -7.73 -11.89
C SER A 445 -3.63 -8.81 -11.00
N SER A 446 -4.05 -8.47 -9.78
CA SER A 446 -4.73 -9.39 -8.87
C SER A 446 -5.69 -8.66 -7.93
N LEU A 447 -6.79 -9.32 -7.58
CA LEU A 447 -7.62 -8.96 -6.44
C LEU A 447 -7.05 -9.66 -5.20
N ILE A 448 -6.78 -8.90 -4.14
CA ILE A 448 -6.26 -9.40 -2.88
C ILE A 448 -7.34 -9.22 -1.81
N TYR A 449 -7.76 -10.31 -1.21
CA TYR A 449 -8.71 -10.35 -0.11
C TYR A 449 -7.92 -10.56 1.18
N THR A 450 -8.12 -9.69 2.16
CA THR A 450 -7.51 -9.77 3.50
C THR A 450 -8.61 -9.70 4.55
N TRP A 451 -8.63 -10.64 5.50
CA TRP A 451 -9.62 -10.64 6.58
C TRP A 451 -9.10 -11.35 7.81
N THR A 452 -9.79 -11.22 8.94
CA THR A 452 -9.49 -11.98 10.17
C THR A 452 -10.68 -12.83 10.56
N THR A 453 -10.45 -13.77 11.46
CA THR A 453 -11.47 -14.69 11.97
C THR A 453 -11.24 -14.87 13.46
N GLU A 454 -12.23 -15.39 14.15
CA GLU A 454 -12.16 -15.62 15.60
C GLU A 454 -11.01 -16.57 15.94
N VAL A 455 -10.14 -16.13 16.87
CA VAL A 455 -9.00 -16.92 17.36
C VAL A 455 -9.10 -17.27 18.84
N TYR A 456 -10.05 -16.64 19.55
CA TYR A 456 -10.41 -16.97 20.92
C TYR A 456 -11.82 -17.57 20.96
N SER A 457 -12.10 -18.38 21.99
CA SER A 457 -13.42 -18.88 22.29
C SER A 457 -14.10 -17.95 23.30
N ALA A 458 -15.38 -17.62 23.06
CA ALA A 458 -16.19 -16.94 24.06
C ALA A 458 -16.44 -17.86 25.28
N THR A 459 -16.35 -17.30 26.48
CA THR A 459 -16.57 -17.99 27.76
C THR A 459 -17.61 -17.23 28.57
N THR A 460 -18.73 -17.84 28.91
CA THR A 460 -19.83 -17.20 29.66
C THR A 460 -20.48 -18.11 30.68
N ASP A 461 -21.12 -17.48 31.67
CA ASP A 461 -21.96 -18.08 32.72
C ASP A 461 -21.24 -19.18 33.53
N GLU A 462 -19.91 -19.15 33.53
CA GLU A 462 -19.13 -19.97 34.44
C GLU A 462 -19.36 -19.47 35.87
N ALA A 463 -19.98 -20.33 36.67
CA ALA A 463 -20.20 -20.07 38.09
C ALA A 463 -18.85 -19.92 38.80
N LEU A 464 -18.58 -18.72 39.28
CA LEU A 464 -17.35 -18.40 39.99
C LEU A 464 -17.52 -18.74 41.46
N SER A 465 -16.64 -19.60 41.96
CA SER A 465 -16.58 -19.97 43.38
C SER A 465 -15.38 -19.28 44.02
N GLY A 466 -15.62 -18.14 44.67
CA GLY A 466 -14.59 -17.37 45.36
C GLY A 466 -14.26 -17.93 46.74
N HIS A 467 -13.10 -17.52 47.25
CA HIS A 467 -12.70 -17.76 48.64
C HIS A 467 -11.92 -16.55 49.17
N LEU A 468 -11.92 -16.37 50.49
CA LEU A 468 -11.03 -15.42 51.15
C LEU A 468 -9.65 -16.06 51.26
N ALA A 469 -8.64 -15.38 50.74
CA ALA A 469 -7.24 -15.72 50.91
C ALA A 469 -6.66 -14.83 52.02
N LEU A 470 -6.10 -15.50 53.02
CA LEU A 470 -5.47 -14.90 54.20
C LEU A 470 -4.01 -15.34 54.23
N GLU A 471 -3.09 -14.40 54.43
CA GLU A 471 -1.67 -14.71 54.60
C GLU A 471 -1.31 -14.66 56.09
N LEU A 472 -0.78 -15.77 56.60
CA LEU A 472 -0.38 -15.94 57.99
C LEU A 472 1.12 -15.70 58.15
N SER A 473 1.52 -15.21 59.31
CA SER A 473 2.92 -15.03 59.69
C SER A 473 3.66 -16.35 59.95
N HIS A 474 2.92 -17.44 60.20
CA HIS A 474 3.47 -18.74 60.56
C HIS A 474 2.72 -19.88 59.85
N ASP A 475 3.46 -20.95 59.56
CA ASP A 475 2.96 -22.20 58.97
C ASP A 475 2.32 -23.08 60.07
N PRO A 476 0.97 -23.21 60.12
CA PRO A 476 0.30 -23.89 61.23
C PRO A 476 0.57 -25.39 61.27
N GLU A 477 0.55 -25.96 62.47
CA GLU A 477 0.54 -27.39 62.69
C GLU A 477 -0.86 -27.96 62.42
N PRO A 478 -0.98 -29.04 61.61
CA PRO A 478 -2.24 -29.72 61.35
C PRO A 478 -3.03 -30.10 62.60
N GLY A 479 -4.33 -29.87 62.55
CA GLY A 479 -5.28 -30.10 63.63
C GLY A 479 -5.31 -29.03 64.72
N THR A 480 -4.69 -27.87 64.53
CA THR A 480 -4.58 -26.82 65.56
C THR A 480 -5.22 -25.49 65.20
N VAL A 481 -5.60 -25.28 63.93
CA VAL A 481 -6.06 -23.97 63.44
C VAL A 481 -7.50 -23.65 63.85
N VAL A 482 -7.71 -22.44 64.36
CA VAL A 482 -9.02 -21.85 64.64
C VAL A 482 -9.09 -20.47 64.00
N VAL A 483 -10.10 -20.28 63.14
CA VAL A 483 -10.36 -19.01 62.47
C VAL A 483 -11.67 -18.42 63.01
N GLN A 484 -11.62 -17.17 63.48
CA GLN A 484 -12.74 -16.47 64.11
C GLN A 484 -12.98 -15.11 63.46
N TRP A 485 -14.25 -14.75 63.27
CA TRP A 485 -14.65 -13.45 62.72
C TRP A 485 -16.00 -13.01 63.26
N GLU A 486 -16.39 -11.77 62.97
CA GLU A 486 -17.68 -11.21 63.36
C GLU A 486 -18.48 -10.72 62.15
N ARG A 487 -19.81 -10.72 62.29
CA ARG A 487 -20.74 -9.99 61.43
C ARG A 487 -21.89 -9.41 62.25
N ASN A 488 -22.16 -8.11 62.13
CA ASN A 488 -23.21 -7.38 62.83
C ASN A 488 -23.22 -7.67 64.35
N GLY A 489 -22.03 -7.74 64.97
CA GLY A 489 -21.85 -8.01 66.39
C GLY A 489 -22.10 -9.46 66.83
N HIS A 490 -22.20 -10.42 65.90
CA HIS A 490 -22.26 -11.85 66.19
C HIS A 490 -20.95 -12.52 65.76
N SER A 491 -20.39 -13.39 66.60
CA SER A 491 -19.14 -14.10 66.33
C SER A 491 -19.38 -15.44 65.65
N TYR A 492 -18.53 -15.77 64.68
CA TYR A 492 -18.52 -17.00 63.89
C TYR A 492 -17.13 -17.62 63.95
N GLN A 493 -17.05 -18.95 63.84
CA GLN A 493 -15.76 -19.63 63.84
C GLN A 493 -15.75 -20.90 63.00
N VAL A 494 -14.57 -21.27 62.51
CA VAL A 494 -14.27 -22.60 61.98
C VAL A 494 -13.02 -23.15 62.65
N THR A 495 -13.04 -24.44 62.99
CA THR A 495 -12.00 -25.11 63.77
C THR A 495 -11.55 -26.38 63.06
N GLU A 496 -10.25 -26.47 62.82
CA GLU A 496 -9.58 -27.67 62.31
C GLU A 496 -9.68 -28.81 63.33
N GLN A 497 -10.00 -30.00 62.85
CA GLN A 497 -10.06 -31.23 63.63
C GLN A 497 -8.74 -32.02 63.47
N PRO A 498 -8.43 -32.98 64.37
CA PRO A 498 -7.21 -33.78 64.27
C PRO A 498 -7.07 -34.60 62.97
N ASP A 499 -8.15 -34.77 62.21
CA ASP A 499 -8.16 -35.42 60.90
C ASP A 499 -7.94 -34.43 59.72
N GLY A 500 -7.64 -33.16 60.01
CA GLY A 500 -7.41 -32.09 59.04
C GLY A 500 -8.69 -31.45 58.49
N THR A 501 -9.87 -31.93 58.88
CA THR A 501 -11.14 -31.34 58.42
C THR A 501 -11.51 -30.11 59.23
N PHE A 502 -12.10 -29.11 58.59
CA PHE A 502 -12.60 -27.91 59.26
C PHE A 502 -14.10 -28.05 59.55
N THR A 503 -14.51 -27.77 60.79
CA THR A 503 -15.93 -27.78 61.20
C THR A 503 -16.34 -26.45 61.82
N GLY A 504 -17.58 -26.02 61.60
CA GLY A 504 -18.10 -24.74 62.11
C GLY A 504 -18.94 -23.97 61.09
N ASN A 505 -18.81 -22.65 61.07
CA ASN A 505 -19.60 -21.72 60.26
C ASN A 505 -18.99 -21.44 58.87
N GLY A 506 -18.60 -22.50 58.17
CA GLY A 506 -18.01 -22.46 56.85
C GLY A 506 -17.00 -23.58 56.65
N SER A 507 -16.22 -23.48 55.57
CA SER A 507 -15.09 -24.37 55.30
C SER A 507 -13.81 -23.56 55.22
N ALA A 508 -12.71 -24.14 55.67
CA ALA A 508 -11.38 -23.60 55.45
C ALA A 508 -10.42 -24.73 55.08
N ASP A 509 -9.33 -24.34 54.46
CA ASP A 509 -8.15 -25.15 54.18
C ASP A 509 -6.94 -24.20 54.21
N TYR A 510 -5.74 -24.70 54.43
CA TYR A 510 -4.55 -23.87 54.35
C TYR A 510 -3.40 -24.65 53.75
N ASN A 511 -2.48 -23.89 53.19
CA ASN A 511 -1.24 -24.38 52.64
C ASN A 511 -0.13 -23.44 53.06
N GLN A 512 0.72 -23.92 53.97
CA GLN A 512 1.75 -23.09 54.61
C GLN A 512 1.09 -21.91 55.33
N THR A 513 1.59 -20.71 55.04
CA THR A 513 1.05 -19.44 55.50
C THR A 513 -0.21 -19.01 54.77
N SER A 514 -0.58 -19.62 53.65
CA SER A 514 -1.76 -19.20 52.89
C SER A 514 -3.00 -19.99 53.34
N LEU A 515 -3.93 -19.31 54.01
CA LEU A 515 -5.19 -19.87 54.47
C LEU A 515 -6.33 -19.45 53.55
N ARG A 516 -7.11 -20.42 53.10
CA ARG A 516 -8.32 -20.26 52.31
C ARG A 516 -9.54 -20.45 53.20
N LEU A 517 -10.42 -19.46 53.22
CA LEU A 517 -11.66 -19.47 53.99
C LEU A 517 -12.86 -19.23 53.09
N VAL A 518 -13.87 -20.10 53.19
CA VAL A 518 -15.19 -19.93 52.59
C VAL A 518 -16.20 -19.88 53.73
N PRO A 519 -16.50 -18.69 54.27
CA PRO A 519 -17.40 -18.56 55.41
C PRO A 519 -18.86 -18.63 54.94
N ASP A 520 -19.73 -19.29 55.72
CA ASP A 520 -21.18 -19.29 55.45
C ASP A 520 -21.79 -17.89 55.56
N THR A 521 -21.15 -17.04 56.37
CA THR A 521 -21.53 -15.65 56.62
C THR A 521 -20.29 -14.77 56.55
N LEU A 522 -20.25 -13.88 55.55
CA LEU A 522 -19.10 -13.01 55.27
C LEU A 522 -18.72 -12.10 56.46
N PRO A 523 -17.42 -11.96 56.81
CA PRO A 523 -16.93 -11.04 57.83
C PRO A 523 -17.20 -9.56 57.52
N ASP A 524 -17.55 -8.75 58.53
CA ASP A 524 -17.57 -7.28 58.41
C ASP A 524 -16.52 -6.57 59.28
N GLY A 525 -15.71 -7.35 59.99
CA GLY A 525 -14.57 -6.91 60.80
C GLY A 525 -13.36 -7.87 60.64
N PRO A 526 -12.25 -7.60 61.35
CA PRO A 526 -11.01 -8.35 61.19
C PRO A 526 -11.18 -9.85 61.51
N ILE A 527 -10.41 -10.69 60.82
CA ILE A 527 -10.40 -12.15 61.04
C ILE A 527 -9.23 -12.49 61.96
N THR A 528 -9.49 -13.22 63.04
CA THR A 528 -8.45 -13.71 63.96
C THR A 528 -8.19 -15.19 63.70
N VAL A 529 -6.94 -15.53 63.40
CA VAL A 529 -6.45 -16.90 63.22
C VAL A 529 -5.56 -17.26 64.40
N SER A 530 -5.80 -18.40 65.03
CA SER A 530 -4.97 -18.92 66.12
C SER A 530 -4.67 -20.39 65.90
N GLY A 531 -3.52 -20.85 66.39
CA GLY A 531 -3.10 -22.24 66.25
C GLY A 531 -1.74 -22.48 66.88
N GLN A 532 -1.14 -23.61 66.53
CA GLN A 532 0.25 -23.91 66.87
C GLN A 532 1.07 -23.97 65.58
N TYR A 533 2.38 -23.75 65.66
CA TYR A 533 3.32 -23.98 64.57
C TYR A 533 4.57 -24.66 65.13
N LEU A 534 5.29 -25.40 64.31
CA LEU A 534 6.56 -26.00 64.74
C LEU A 534 7.66 -24.92 64.79
N GLY A 535 8.38 -24.81 65.91
CA GLY A 535 9.37 -23.77 66.19
C GLY A 535 10.83 -24.08 65.80
N GLY A 536 11.09 -25.14 65.01
CA GLY A 536 12.44 -25.50 64.52
C GLY A 536 12.73 -24.98 63.10
N GLU A 537 13.99 -24.72 62.75
CA GLU A 537 14.36 -24.33 61.38
C GLU A 537 14.02 -25.44 60.37
N ARG A 538 13.54 -25.04 59.17
CA ARG A 538 13.36 -25.96 58.05
C ARG A 538 14.72 -26.22 57.40
N GLU A 539 15.01 -27.48 57.14
CA GLU A 539 16.12 -27.90 56.30
C GLU A 539 15.61 -28.21 54.89
N ALA A 540 16.45 -28.06 53.87
CA ALA A 540 16.14 -28.39 52.49
C ALA A 540 17.16 -29.39 51.94
N ALA A 541 16.67 -30.44 51.28
CA ALA A 541 17.48 -31.38 50.50
C ALA A 541 17.18 -31.19 49.01
N THR A 542 18.15 -30.67 48.27
CA THR A 542 18.05 -30.50 46.82
C THR A 542 18.29 -31.81 46.10
N GLN A 543 17.33 -32.24 45.27
CA GLN A 543 17.36 -33.47 44.49
C GLN A 543 17.23 -33.16 43.00
N SER A 544 18.10 -33.72 42.17
CA SER A 544 17.94 -33.62 40.71
C SER A 544 17.04 -34.72 40.18
N VAL A 545 16.03 -34.36 39.39
CA VAL A 545 15.13 -35.32 38.75
C VAL A 545 15.18 -35.15 37.24
N THR A 546 15.20 -36.28 36.53
CA THR A 546 15.10 -36.32 35.07
C THR A 546 13.66 -36.36 34.60
N GLU A 547 13.42 -35.86 33.40
CA GLU A 547 12.10 -35.85 32.79
C GLU A 547 11.52 -37.27 32.67
N THR A 548 10.35 -37.52 33.25
CA THR A 548 9.74 -38.85 33.27
C THR A 548 8.21 -38.79 33.38
N GLN A 549 7.54 -39.84 32.89
CA GLN A 549 6.08 -39.99 32.89
C GLN A 549 5.75 -41.45 33.18
N ASN A 550 4.67 -41.72 33.92
CA ASN A 550 4.22 -43.08 34.25
C ASN A 550 5.30 -43.96 34.91
N ALA A 551 6.17 -43.35 35.74
CA ALA A 551 7.27 -44.02 36.42
C ALA A 551 7.31 -43.65 37.91
N GLN A 552 8.15 -44.35 38.69
CA GLN A 552 8.46 -43.97 40.06
C GLN A 552 9.62 -42.99 40.11
N VAL A 553 9.54 -42.00 41.01
CA VAL A 553 10.60 -41.03 41.28
C VAL A 553 10.98 -41.12 42.75
N SER A 554 12.25 -41.39 43.05
CA SER A 554 12.77 -41.39 44.41
C SER A 554 13.45 -40.06 44.74
N LEU A 555 13.08 -39.47 45.88
CA LEU A 555 13.69 -38.28 46.48
C LEU A 555 14.19 -38.64 47.89
N ASN A 556 15.09 -37.86 48.47
CA ASN A 556 15.60 -38.13 49.81
C ASN A 556 15.66 -36.87 50.67
N THR A 557 15.36 -37.04 51.95
CA THR A 557 15.61 -36.09 53.06
C THR A 557 16.73 -36.61 53.95
N ALA A 558 17.13 -35.87 54.99
CA ALA A 558 18.01 -36.43 56.02
C ALA A 558 17.30 -37.50 56.85
N ALA A 559 18.05 -38.48 57.33
CA ALA A 559 17.52 -39.53 58.22
C ALA A 559 16.89 -38.90 59.48
N GLY A 560 15.67 -39.36 59.84
CA GLY A 560 14.91 -38.80 60.96
C GLY A 560 14.07 -37.56 60.63
N ALA A 561 13.87 -37.24 59.34
CA ALA A 561 12.90 -36.25 58.91
C ALA A 561 11.49 -36.59 59.44
N ILE A 562 10.80 -35.59 60.00
CA ILE A 562 9.43 -35.75 60.46
C ILE A 562 8.52 -35.79 59.22
N PRO A 563 7.82 -36.90 58.93
CA PRO A 563 7.03 -37.05 57.69
C PRO A 563 6.03 -35.92 57.46
N ALA A 564 5.27 -35.54 58.50
CA ALA A 564 4.30 -34.45 58.45
C ALA A 564 4.90 -33.06 58.17
N SER A 565 6.23 -32.91 58.27
CA SER A 565 6.93 -31.67 57.97
C SER A 565 7.46 -31.60 56.53
N VAL A 566 7.47 -32.74 55.83
CA VAL A 566 8.01 -32.88 54.48
C VAL A 566 7.10 -32.19 53.48
N ARG A 567 7.68 -31.33 52.64
CA ARG A 567 7.00 -30.73 51.51
C ARG A 567 7.98 -30.38 50.41
N PHE A 568 7.50 -30.41 49.17
CA PHE A 568 8.26 -29.95 48.02
C PHE A 568 7.33 -29.59 46.88
N SER A 569 7.88 -28.89 45.89
CA SER A 569 7.15 -28.54 44.67
C SER A 569 7.95 -28.97 43.46
N ALA A 570 7.26 -29.42 42.42
CA ALA A 570 7.86 -29.80 41.16
C ALA A 570 7.04 -29.27 40.00
N TRP A 571 7.70 -28.70 39.00
CA TRP A 571 7.07 -28.38 37.73
C TRP A 571 6.64 -29.66 37.03
N VAL A 572 5.36 -29.74 36.72
CA VAL A 572 4.76 -30.81 35.96
C VAL A 572 4.04 -30.25 34.75
N ASN A 573 3.84 -31.09 33.75
CA ASN A 573 3.05 -30.73 32.59
C ASN A 573 2.16 -31.87 32.10
N VAL A 574 1.20 -31.50 31.26
CA VAL A 574 0.38 -32.42 30.48
C VAL A 574 0.31 -31.91 29.05
N SER A 575 0.31 -32.83 28.08
CA SER A 575 0.14 -32.51 26.66
C SER A 575 -1.34 -32.36 26.29
N VAL A 576 -1.66 -31.29 25.57
CA VAL A 576 -2.98 -31.05 24.99
C VAL A 576 -2.85 -31.14 23.46
N GLU A 577 -3.59 -32.05 22.85
CA GLU A 577 -3.61 -32.25 21.40
C GLU A 577 -4.89 -31.65 20.81
N ASN A 578 -4.75 -30.57 20.04
CA ASN A 578 -5.85 -30.00 19.26
C ASN A 578 -5.72 -30.43 17.80
N GLU A 579 -6.82 -30.61 17.09
CA GLU A 579 -6.86 -30.92 15.67
C GLU A 579 -7.55 -29.78 14.93
N ALA A 580 -6.97 -29.31 13.83
CA ALA A 580 -7.64 -28.40 12.91
C ALA A 580 -7.43 -28.87 11.46
N ASP A 581 -8.53 -29.15 10.77
CA ASP A 581 -8.59 -29.52 9.35
C ASP A 581 -7.61 -30.66 9.00
N GLY A 582 -7.56 -31.68 9.86
CA GLY A 582 -6.74 -32.88 9.71
C GLY A 582 -5.28 -32.74 10.16
N GLN A 583 -4.89 -31.61 10.76
CA GLN A 583 -3.56 -31.38 11.35
C GLN A 583 -3.64 -31.35 12.88
N THR A 584 -2.74 -32.06 13.57
CA THR A 584 -2.68 -32.04 15.05
C THR A 584 -1.63 -31.04 15.54
N PHE A 585 -2.04 -30.19 16.47
CA PHE A 585 -1.23 -29.24 17.22
C PHE A 585 -1.10 -29.74 18.64
N GLU A 586 0.12 -29.85 19.14
CA GLU A 586 0.37 -30.32 20.50
C GLU A 586 0.97 -29.19 21.34
N THR A 587 0.29 -28.83 22.41
CA THR A 587 0.74 -27.82 23.37
C THR A 587 0.86 -28.44 24.75
N GLN A 588 1.44 -27.69 25.69
CA GLN A 588 1.55 -28.16 27.07
C GLN A 588 0.85 -27.21 28.02
N GLU A 589 0.20 -27.80 29.02
CA GLU A 589 -0.18 -27.09 30.23
C GLU A 589 0.84 -27.41 31.30
N ARG A 590 1.53 -26.38 31.77
CA ARG A 590 2.53 -26.46 32.84
C ARG A 590 1.96 -25.89 34.13
N TRP A 591 2.27 -26.52 35.26
CA TRP A 591 1.98 -25.96 36.57
C TRP A 591 2.97 -26.47 37.62
N LEU A 592 3.08 -25.73 38.71
CA LEU A 592 3.85 -26.14 39.86
C LEU A 592 3.00 -27.06 40.73
N GLN A 593 3.30 -28.35 40.76
CA GLN A 593 2.64 -29.33 41.61
C GLN A 593 3.30 -29.38 42.97
N ARG A 594 2.51 -29.30 44.04
CA ARG A 594 2.97 -29.37 45.43
C ARG A 594 2.68 -30.75 46.02
N PHE A 595 3.58 -31.23 46.86
CA PHE A 595 3.55 -32.53 47.50
C PHE A 595 3.82 -32.38 49.00
N TYR A 596 3.12 -33.15 49.83
CA TYR A 596 3.18 -33.07 51.29
C TYR A 596 3.29 -34.46 51.90
N GLY A 597 4.04 -34.59 52.98
CA GLY A 597 3.99 -35.77 53.84
C GLY A 597 2.79 -35.70 54.79
N GLN A 598 2.11 -36.83 54.98
CA GLN A 598 0.91 -36.89 55.82
C GLN A 598 1.26 -37.10 57.31
N ALA A 599 0.36 -36.68 58.20
CA ALA A 599 0.48 -36.92 59.65
C ALA A 599 0.39 -38.41 60.05
N ASP A 600 0.05 -39.29 59.11
CA ASP A 600 0.04 -40.75 59.30
C ASP A 600 1.45 -41.35 59.45
N GLY A 601 2.48 -40.56 59.11
CA GLY A 601 3.89 -40.92 59.25
C GLY A 601 4.53 -41.61 58.04
N ASN A 602 3.79 -42.02 57.02
CA ASN A 602 4.32 -42.91 55.97
C ASN A 602 3.91 -42.55 54.53
N THR A 603 2.97 -41.62 54.30
CA THR A 603 2.47 -41.31 52.95
C THR A 603 2.83 -39.91 52.48
N VAL A 604 2.91 -39.76 51.15
CA VAL A 604 3.02 -38.47 50.47
C VAL A 604 1.78 -38.28 49.61
N TYR A 605 1.17 -37.11 49.71
CA TYR A 605 -0.10 -36.80 49.07
C TYR A 605 -0.07 -35.45 48.35
N ILE A 606 -1.04 -35.30 47.44
CA ILE A 606 -1.43 -34.03 46.82
C ILE A 606 -2.77 -33.61 47.45
N PRO A 607 -2.89 -32.37 47.96
CA PRO A 607 -4.13 -31.89 48.54
C PRO A 607 -5.23 -31.83 47.47
N SER A 608 -6.44 -32.25 47.83
CA SER A 608 -7.61 -32.17 46.94
C SER A 608 -8.87 -31.86 47.74
N LYS A 609 -9.84 -31.19 47.08
CA LYS A 609 -11.07 -30.66 47.69
C LYS A 609 -11.96 -31.76 48.31
N ASP A 610 -11.92 -32.97 47.75
CA ASP A 610 -12.80 -34.07 48.16
C ASP A 610 -12.08 -35.10 49.03
N ASN A 611 -10.83 -35.43 48.68
CA ASN A 611 -9.97 -36.34 49.45
C ASN A 611 -8.53 -36.23 48.96
N ASP A 612 -7.58 -36.17 49.87
CA ASP A 612 -6.15 -36.14 49.56
C ASP A 612 -5.75 -37.30 48.65
N GLN A 613 -5.08 -36.98 47.54
CA GLN A 613 -4.62 -37.98 46.60
C GLN A 613 -3.26 -38.49 47.05
N ILE A 614 -3.21 -39.70 47.60
CA ILE A 614 -1.94 -40.35 47.94
C ILE A 614 -1.19 -40.65 46.63
N VAL A 615 -0.01 -40.05 46.49
CA VAL A 615 0.84 -40.15 45.29
C VAL A 615 2.20 -40.75 45.59
N GLY A 616 2.48 -41.12 46.84
CA GLY A 616 3.75 -41.70 47.22
C GLY A 616 3.82 -42.13 48.67
N THR A 617 5.03 -42.55 49.07
CA THR A 617 5.36 -42.95 50.45
C THR A 617 6.62 -42.25 50.92
N ILE A 618 6.76 -42.12 52.24
CA ILE A 618 7.96 -41.65 52.92
C ILE A 618 8.37 -42.63 54.02
N ASP A 619 9.65 -42.98 54.09
CA ASP A 619 10.21 -43.76 55.19
C ASP A 619 10.76 -42.82 56.28
N PRO A 620 10.15 -42.77 57.49
CA PRO A 620 10.59 -41.88 58.56
C PRO A 620 11.99 -42.20 59.13
N VAL A 621 12.50 -43.40 58.91
CA VAL A 621 13.82 -43.82 59.42
C VAL A 621 14.92 -43.41 58.46
N THR A 622 14.74 -43.67 57.16
CA THR A 622 15.75 -43.42 56.13
C THR A 622 15.63 -42.05 55.47
N GLY A 623 14.44 -41.45 55.50
CA GLY A 623 14.13 -40.19 54.82
C GLY A 623 13.85 -40.33 53.31
N GLU A 624 13.73 -41.56 52.79
CA GLU A 624 13.43 -41.82 51.38
C GLU A 624 11.96 -41.53 51.07
N ILE A 625 11.71 -40.82 49.97
CA ILE A 625 10.39 -40.50 49.42
C ILE A 625 10.27 -41.17 48.06
N VAL A 626 9.19 -41.91 47.81
CA VAL A 626 8.91 -42.57 46.52
C VAL A 626 7.59 -42.07 45.98
N LEU A 627 7.63 -41.36 44.86
CA LEU A 627 6.45 -40.86 44.14
C LEU A 627 6.06 -41.82 43.01
N ALA A 628 4.77 -42.10 42.88
CA ALA A 628 4.19 -42.91 41.82
C ALA A 628 3.47 -42.00 40.81
N LEU A 629 4.17 -41.53 39.77
CA LEU A 629 3.58 -40.65 38.76
C LEU A 629 2.49 -41.33 37.92
N SER A 630 2.46 -42.67 37.88
CA SER A 630 1.43 -43.44 37.17
C SER A 630 0.02 -43.27 37.74
N SER A 631 -0.12 -42.81 38.99
CA SER A 631 -1.42 -42.52 39.60
C SER A 631 -1.84 -41.06 39.42
N MET A 632 -1.04 -40.25 38.74
CA MET A 632 -1.28 -38.82 38.54
C MET A 632 -1.78 -38.55 37.11
N THR A 633 -3.04 -38.16 36.98
CA THR A 633 -3.63 -37.74 35.71
C THR A 633 -4.26 -36.35 35.85
N LYS A 634 -4.39 -35.65 34.73
CA LYS A 634 -5.13 -34.40 34.63
C LYS A 634 -6.10 -34.48 33.46
N SER A 635 -7.33 -34.08 33.72
CA SER A 635 -8.33 -33.87 32.69
C SER A 635 -8.00 -32.61 31.88
N VAL A 636 -7.83 -32.75 30.57
CA VAL A 636 -7.66 -31.65 29.62
C VAL A 636 -8.79 -31.65 28.59
N THR A 637 -9.06 -30.49 28.00
CA THR A 637 -9.98 -30.35 26.87
C THR A 637 -9.18 -30.27 25.59
N GLU A 638 -9.44 -31.20 24.66
CA GLU A 638 -8.90 -31.21 23.31
C GLU A 638 -9.97 -30.71 22.34
N TRP A 639 -9.55 -29.90 21.36
CA TRP A 639 -10.45 -29.31 20.37
C TRP A 639 -10.24 -29.93 19.00
N ILE A 640 -11.31 -30.17 18.27
CA ILE A 640 -11.31 -30.73 16.92
C ILE A 640 -12.10 -29.79 16.02
N ARG A 641 -11.39 -29.08 15.13
CA ARG A 641 -11.99 -28.26 14.08
C ARG A 641 -12.03 -29.05 12.77
N SER A 642 -13.23 -29.16 12.19
CA SER A 642 -13.47 -29.76 10.88
C SER A 642 -14.29 -28.81 10.02
N GLY A 643 -13.63 -27.98 9.21
CA GLY A 643 -14.27 -26.92 8.46
C GLY A 643 -14.76 -25.79 9.38
N LEU A 644 -16.08 -25.60 9.44
CA LEU A 644 -16.71 -24.59 10.32
C LEU A 644 -17.08 -25.13 11.70
N ASP A 645 -17.08 -26.46 11.89
CA ASP A 645 -17.47 -27.08 13.16
C ASP A 645 -16.27 -27.18 14.11
N LEU A 646 -16.44 -26.68 15.33
CA LEU A 646 -15.51 -26.82 16.43
C LEU A 646 -16.12 -27.72 17.52
N VAL A 647 -15.47 -28.85 17.81
CA VAL A 647 -15.95 -29.85 18.78
C VAL A 647 -14.93 -30.02 19.90
N THR A 648 -15.38 -30.05 21.16
CA THR A 648 -14.53 -30.38 22.31
C THR A 648 -14.62 -31.86 22.69
N ARG A 649 -13.51 -32.39 23.21
CA ARG A 649 -13.49 -33.65 23.93
C ARG A 649 -12.64 -33.51 25.19
N ARG A 650 -13.18 -33.95 26.32
CA ARG A 650 -12.45 -34.01 27.58
C ARG A 650 -11.70 -35.35 27.69
N VAL A 651 -10.39 -35.31 27.90
CA VAL A 651 -9.50 -36.48 27.95
C VAL A 651 -8.64 -36.44 29.21
N GLU A 652 -8.55 -37.57 29.92
CA GLU A 652 -7.59 -37.75 31.02
C GLU A 652 -6.20 -38.08 30.45
N LYS A 653 -5.20 -37.26 30.78
CA LYS A 653 -3.82 -37.44 30.31
C LYS A 653 -2.88 -37.59 31.50
N PRO A 654 -1.85 -38.46 31.40
CA PRO A 654 -0.90 -38.67 32.47
C PRO A 654 -0.01 -37.45 32.70
N ILE A 655 0.17 -37.09 33.96
CA ILE A 655 1.05 -35.98 34.37
C ILE A 655 2.50 -36.40 34.16
N ARG A 656 3.30 -35.48 33.63
CA ARG A 656 4.74 -35.66 33.40
C ARG A 656 5.53 -34.72 34.29
N LEU A 657 6.62 -35.22 34.86
CA LEU A 657 7.57 -34.42 35.62
C LEU A 657 8.65 -33.88 34.67
N GLU A 658 8.99 -32.60 34.78
CA GLU A 658 10.08 -31.99 34.01
C GLU A 658 11.45 -32.26 34.64
N ALA A 659 12.50 -32.23 33.80
CA ALA A 659 13.86 -32.27 34.29
C ALA A 659 14.17 -31.00 35.09
N GLN A 660 14.41 -31.14 36.39
CA GLN A 660 14.57 -30.01 37.30
C GLN A 660 15.30 -30.40 38.58
N SER A 661 15.66 -29.37 39.35
CA SER A 661 16.10 -29.52 40.74
C SER A 661 14.92 -29.27 41.66
N ILE A 662 14.62 -30.22 42.55
CA ILE A 662 13.54 -30.14 43.53
C ILE A 662 14.15 -29.94 44.91
N ASP A 663 13.74 -28.89 45.60
CA ASP A 663 14.09 -28.69 47.01
C ASP A 663 13.04 -29.35 47.90
N VAL A 664 13.46 -30.38 48.64
CA VAL A 664 12.63 -31.08 49.62
C VAL A 664 12.84 -30.49 51.00
N GLU A 665 11.85 -29.74 51.49
CA GLU A 665 11.87 -29.11 52.80
C GLU A 665 11.34 -30.06 53.86
N TYR A 666 12.03 -30.16 55.00
CA TYR A 666 11.65 -31.00 56.14
C TYR A 666 12.16 -30.42 57.46
N ARG A 667 11.76 -31.02 58.58
CA ARG A 667 12.24 -30.66 59.93
C ARG A 667 12.70 -31.91 60.67
N LEU A 668 13.69 -31.73 61.56
CA LEU A 668 14.23 -32.77 62.44
C LEU A 668 13.79 -32.62 63.91
N SER A 669 13.07 -31.54 64.25
CA SER A 669 12.61 -31.24 65.62
C SER A 669 11.18 -30.69 65.62
N ALA A 670 10.36 -31.12 66.60
CA ALA A 670 8.93 -30.81 66.70
C ALA A 670 8.57 -30.09 68.02
N VAL A 671 8.98 -28.82 68.17
CA VAL A 671 8.51 -27.99 69.29
C VAL A 671 7.31 -27.18 68.84
N SER A 672 6.10 -27.51 69.29
CA SER A 672 4.90 -26.72 68.96
C SER A 672 4.85 -25.41 69.77
N VAL A 673 4.65 -24.29 69.07
CA VAL A 673 4.58 -22.93 69.61
C VAL A 673 3.22 -22.33 69.23
N ALA A 674 2.49 -21.75 70.19
CA ALA A 674 1.21 -21.12 69.89
C ALA A 674 1.39 -19.77 69.17
N PHE A 675 0.52 -19.48 68.20
CA PHE A 675 0.42 -18.17 67.57
C PHE A 675 -1.03 -17.68 67.53
N THR A 676 -1.19 -16.37 67.44
CA THR A 676 -2.48 -15.70 67.22
C THR A 676 -2.22 -14.45 66.39
N GLU A 677 -2.97 -14.30 65.32
CA GLU A 677 -2.83 -13.24 64.35
C GLU A 677 -4.21 -12.68 63.99
N THR A 678 -4.33 -11.36 63.96
CA THR A 678 -5.57 -10.68 63.60
C THR A 678 -5.33 -9.90 62.32
N LEU A 679 -6.00 -10.33 61.25
CA LEU A 679 -5.88 -9.77 59.91
C LEU A 679 -6.99 -8.71 59.70
N PRO A 680 -6.64 -7.45 59.42
CA PRO A 680 -7.61 -6.44 59.03
C PRO A 680 -8.19 -6.77 57.65
N LEU A 681 -9.36 -6.21 57.33
CA LEU A 681 -10.02 -6.46 56.04
C LEU A 681 -9.18 -6.06 54.82
N SER A 682 -8.27 -5.09 54.96
CA SER A 682 -7.34 -4.63 53.91
C SER A 682 -6.30 -5.68 53.53
N ASP A 683 -6.06 -6.67 54.39
CA ASP A 683 -5.03 -7.69 54.17
C ASP A 683 -5.66 -9.00 53.65
N ILE A 684 -6.97 -8.96 53.34
CA ILE A 684 -7.74 -10.10 52.86
C ILE A 684 -8.08 -9.90 51.38
N LEU A 685 -7.80 -10.92 50.57
CA LEU A 685 -8.15 -10.94 49.15
C LEU A 685 -9.28 -11.92 48.89
N ILE A 686 -10.18 -11.61 47.96
CA ILE A 686 -11.06 -12.61 47.35
C ILE A 686 -10.36 -13.17 46.12
N ARG A 687 -10.20 -14.48 46.06
CA ARG A 687 -9.63 -15.16 44.90
C ARG A 687 -10.67 -15.93 44.10
N TYR A 688 -10.71 -15.68 42.80
CA TYR A 688 -11.46 -16.45 41.81
C TYR A 688 -10.50 -17.09 40.81
N GLN A 689 -10.95 -18.17 40.18
CA GLN A 689 -10.22 -18.86 39.13
C GLN A 689 -11.08 -18.90 37.87
N LEU A 690 -10.58 -18.30 36.80
CA LEU A 690 -11.09 -18.42 35.44
C LEU A 690 -10.32 -19.49 34.66
N PRO A 691 -10.79 -19.86 33.44
CA PRO A 691 -9.97 -20.55 32.46
C PRO A 691 -8.65 -19.80 32.24
N ARG A 692 -7.58 -20.54 31.94
CA ARG A 692 -6.25 -19.95 31.69
C ARG A 692 -6.21 -19.31 30.31
N ARG A 693 -5.22 -18.43 30.05
CA ARG A 693 -4.95 -17.83 28.74
C ARG A 693 -6.11 -16.96 28.23
N LEU A 694 -6.43 -15.94 29.01
CA LEU A 694 -7.50 -15.00 28.72
C LEU A 694 -7.05 -13.96 27.68
N LEU A 695 -7.96 -13.50 26.82
CA LEU A 695 -7.75 -12.30 26.01
C LEU A 695 -7.83 -11.08 26.93
N PRO A 696 -6.81 -10.20 26.98
CA PRO A 696 -6.86 -8.98 27.78
C PRO A 696 -8.01 -8.05 27.38
N GLY A 697 -8.69 -7.45 28.36
CA GLY A 697 -9.75 -6.46 28.14
C GLY A 697 -11.07 -7.08 27.68
N ALA A 698 -11.25 -8.39 27.85
CA ALA A 698 -12.43 -9.11 27.40
C ALA A 698 -13.37 -9.54 28.54
N GLN A 699 -12.97 -9.33 29.80
CA GLN A 699 -13.59 -9.95 30.96
C GLN A 699 -14.54 -8.98 31.66
N LEU A 700 -15.79 -9.41 31.79
CA LEU A 700 -16.80 -8.76 32.62
C LEU A 700 -17.30 -9.76 33.65
N LEU A 701 -17.00 -9.50 34.91
CA LEU A 701 -17.40 -10.38 36.00
C LEU A 701 -18.58 -9.78 36.76
N GLN A 702 -19.49 -10.64 37.22
CA GLN A 702 -20.48 -10.28 38.20
C GLN A 702 -20.13 -10.92 39.54
N VAL A 703 -19.90 -10.08 40.54
CA VAL A 703 -19.80 -10.50 41.93
C VAL A 703 -21.19 -10.37 42.60
N SER A 704 -21.42 -11.11 43.68
CA SER A 704 -22.65 -11.08 44.49
C SER A 704 -23.26 -9.67 44.61
N GLY A 705 -24.56 -9.52 44.36
CA GLY A 705 -25.27 -8.23 44.48
C GLY A 705 -25.36 -7.39 43.20
N ASN A 706 -25.22 -7.99 42.01
CA ASN A 706 -25.22 -7.33 40.69
C ASN A 706 -24.05 -6.36 40.47
N ARG A 707 -22.96 -6.50 41.22
CA ARG A 707 -21.78 -5.65 41.07
C ARG A 707 -20.91 -6.19 39.94
N GLN A 708 -20.71 -5.37 38.92
CA GLN A 708 -19.86 -5.72 37.78
C GLN A 708 -18.41 -5.27 38.03
N MET A 709 -17.45 -6.16 37.73
CA MET A 709 -16.03 -5.85 37.62
C MET A 709 -15.66 -5.83 36.14
N VAL A 710 -15.12 -4.70 35.69
CA VAL A 710 -14.73 -4.45 34.30
C VAL A 710 -13.22 -4.59 34.18
N ASP A 711 -12.75 -5.34 33.19
CA ASP A 711 -11.35 -5.43 32.79
C ASP A 711 -10.98 -4.32 31.79
N ASP A 712 -9.87 -3.62 32.04
CA ASP A 712 -9.34 -2.57 31.15
C ASP A 712 -8.28 -3.07 30.16
N GLY A 713 -7.83 -4.32 30.28
CA GLY A 713 -6.75 -4.89 29.47
C GLY A 713 -5.36 -4.75 30.08
N ASP A 714 -5.20 -4.00 31.17
CA ASP A 714 -3.92 -3.79 31.87
C ASP A 714 -3.75 -4.69 33.11
N GLY A 715 -4.55 -5.76 33.19
CA GLY A 715 -4.56 -6.68 34.34
C GLY A 715 -5.25 -6.12 35.58
N LYS A 716 -6.07 -5.07 35.44
CA LYS A 716 -6.78 -4.43 36.55
C LYS A 716 -8.29 -4.58 36.39
N LEU A 717 -8.97 -4.72 37.53
CA LEU A 717 -10.42 -4.83 37.58
C LEU A 717 -11.02 -3.60 38.27
N TYR A 718 -12.01 -3.00 37.63
CA TYR A 718 -12.70 -1.79 38.11
C TYR A 718 -14.15 -2.09 38.46
N GLN A 719 -14.60 -1.53 39.57
CA GLN A 719 -15.98 -1.51 39.98
C GLN A 719 -16.64 -0.16 39.69
N SER A 720 -17.97 -0.14 39.72
CA SER A 720 -18.76 1.11 39.60
C SER A 720 -18.44 1.90 38.33
N TRP A 721 -18.36 1.21 37.19
CA TRP A 721 -18.11 1.82 35.89
C TRP A 721 -19.13 2.93 35.60
N ASN A 722 -18.63 4.14 35.36
CA ASN A 722 -19.43 5.29 34.99
C ASN A 722 -19.34 5.50 33.47
N VAL A 723 -20.48 5.27 32.80
CA VAL A 723 -20.58 5.32 31.33
C VAL A 723 -20.37 6.70 30.72
N GLU A 724 -20.54 7.80 31.45
CA GLU A 724 -20.32 9.16 30.93
C GLU A 724 -18.85 9.57 30.97
N THR A 725 -18.12 9.09 31.97
CA THR A 725 -16.71 9.44 32.20
C THR A 725 -15.73 8.39 31.69
N ALA A 726 -16.23 7.21 31.27
CA ALA A 726 -15.43 6.03 30.92
C ALA A 726 -14.41 5.68 32.01
N SER A 727 -14.85 5.68 33.28
CA SER A 727 -13.98 5.45 34.43
C SER A 727 -14.65 4.62 35.52
N GLY A 728 -13.85 3.86 36.26
CA GLY A 728 -14.28 3.09 37.43
C GLY A 728 -13.29 3.19 38.59
N LEU A 729 -13.62 2.59 39.72
CA LEU A 729 -12.74 2.50 40.88
C LEU A 729 -12.04 1.15 40.87
N GLN A 730 -10.71 1.12 40.91
CA GLN A 730 -9.97 -0.15 40.96
C GLN A 730 -10.35 -0.94 42.21
N ALA A 731 -10.68 -2.22 42.04
CA ALA A 731 -11.08 -3.13 43.11
C ALA A 731 -10.29 -4.45 43.12
N GLY A 732 -9.51 -4.72 42.07
CA GLY A 732 -8.72 -5.94 41.98
C GLY A 732 -7.80 -5.99 40.76
N GLN A 733 -7.29 -7.19 40.51
CA GLN A 733 -6.37 -7.52 39.42
C GLN A 733 -6.71 -8.89 38.83
N ILE A 734 -6.28 -9.09 37.58
CA ILE A 734 -6.44 -10.33 36.81
C ILE A 734 -5.12 -10.71 36.15
N ASN A 735 -4.76 -11.98 36.23
CA ASN A 735 -3.61 -12.53 35.53
C ASN A 735 -4.08 -13.31 34.29
N TYR A 736 -3.84 -12.77 33.10
CA TYR A 736 -4.34 -13.35 31.84
C TYR A 736 -3.75 -14.73 31.52
N GLU A 737 -2.50 -15.00 31.90
CA GLU A 737 -1.87 -16.30 31.65
C GLU A 737 -2.50 -17.40 32.52
N THR A 738 -2.66 -17.12 33.81
CA THR A 738 -3.08 -18.10 34.82
C THR A 738 -4.58 -18.12 35.09
N GLY A 739 -5.33 -17.11 34.65
CA GLY A 739 -6.75 -16.93 34.95
C GLY A 739 -7.04 -16.61 36.42
N GLU A 740 -6.04 -16.27 37.22
CA GLU A 740 -6.21 -15.91 38.63
C GLU A 740 -6.73 -14.48 38.77
N ILE A 741 -7.73 -14.29 39.63
CA ILE A 741 -8.31 -12.99 39.93
C ILE A 741 -8.20 -12.74 41.42
N GLU A 742 -7.71 -11.55 41.78
CA GLU A 742 -7.62 -11.09 43.16
C GLU A 742 -8.42 -9.79 43.33
N LEU A 743 -9.42 -9.80 44.21
CA LEU A 743 -10.16 -8.59 44.60
C LEU A 743 -9.83 -8.22 46.04
N ASP A 744 -9.65 -6.93 46.32
CA ASP A 744 -9.46 -6.43 47.68
C ASP A 744 -10.79 -6.52 48.44
N TYR A 745 -10.83 -7.35 49.49
CA TYR A 745 -12.04 -7.58 50.26
C TYR A 745 -12.53 -6.28 50.92
N SER A 746 -11.63 -5.41 51.40
CA SER A 746 -11.99 -4.15 52.03
C SER A 746 -12.73 -3.17 51.11
N LEU A 747 -12.55 -3.31 49.79
CA LEU A 747 -13.20 -2.46 48.78
C LEU A 747 -14.57 -2.97 48.35
N VAL A 748 -14.91 -4.23 48.64
CA VAL A 748 -16.15 -4.88 48.15
C VAL A 748 -17.03 -5.47 49.26
N HIS A 749 -16.49 -5.75 50.46
CA HIS A 749 -17.20 -6.51 51.51
C HIS A 749 -18.55 -5.92 51.95
N ALA A 750 -18.68 -4.59 51.92
CA ALA A 750 -19.89 -3.89 52.34
C ALA A 750 -21.08 -4.12 51.39
N GLU A 751 -20.81 -4.49 50.14
CA GLU A 751 -21.80 -4.59 49.07
C GLU A 751 -22.07 -6.04 48.62
N ILE A 752 -21.27 -7.01 49.08
CA ILE A 752 -21.42 -8.43 48.74
C ILE A 752 -22.08 -9.23 49.87
N SER A 753 -22.88 -10.24 49.52
CA SER A 753 -23.55 -11.14 50.47
C SER A 753 -23.01 -12.58 50.42
N SER A 754 -22.28 -12.94 49.36
CA SER A 754 -21.60 -14.22 49.17
C SER A 754 -20.30 -14.04 48.38
N LEU A 755 -19.44 -15.05 48.37
CA LEU A 755 -18.24 -15.13 47.51
C LEU A 755 -18.53 -15.79 46.16
N SER A 756 -19.81 -15.98 45.82
CA SER A 756 -20.20 -16.51 44.52
C SER A 756 -20.26 -15.39 43.49
N GLY A 757 -19.91 -15.70 42.25
CA GLY A 757 -20.02 -14.80 41.11
C GLY A 757 -20.33 -15.55 39.82
N ALA A 758 -20.32 -14.82 38.72
CA ALA A 758 -20.46 -15.36 37.38
C ALA A 758 -19.56 -14.56 36.41
N LEU A 759 -19.03 -15.24 35.39
CA LEU A 759 -18.40 -14.58 34.25
C LEU A 759 -19.50 -14.18 33.25
N LEU A 760 -19.78 -12.89 33.11
CA LEU A 760 -20.81 -12.40 32.18
C LEU A 760 -20.32 -12.33 30.74
N ALA A 761 -19.04 -11.99 30.56
CA ALA A 761 -18.34 -12.04 29.29
C ALA A 761 -16.86 -12.34 29.54
N GLY A 762 -16.24 -13.09 28.63
CA GLY A 762 -14.82 -13.41 28.63
C GLY A 762 -14.42 -14.08 27.32
N ALA A 763 -13.17 -13.91 26.92
CA ALA A 763 -12.58 -14.70 25.85
C ALA A 763 -11.32 -15.41 26.37
N ALA A 764 -11.19 -16.68 26.04
CA ALA A 764 -10.05 -17.51 26.41
C ALA A 764 -9.48 -18.21 25.17
N SER A 765 -8.15 -18.38 25.14
CA SER A 765 -7.43 -19.08 24.09
C SER A 765 -7.19 -20.51 24.51
N ASP A 766 -7.63 -21.44 23.66
CA ASP A 766 -7.37 -22.87 23.82
C ASP A 766 -6.13 -23.34 23.04
N ASN A 767 -5.31 -22.40 22.57
CA ASN A 767 -4.18 -22.52 21.64
C ASN A 767 -4.56 -22.84 20.19
N ALA A 768 -4.60 -21.80 19.36
CA ALA A 768 -4.53 -21.92 17.90
C ALA A 768 -3.91 -20.64 17.31
N ALA A 769 -2.58 -20.59 17.24
CA ALA A 769 -1.96 -19.70 16.25
C ALA A 769 -2.45 -20.15 14.87
N VAL A 770 -3.00 -19.21 14.09
CA VAL A 770 -3.68 -19.51 12.82
C VAL A 770 -2.70 -20.18 11.86
N PRO A 771 -2.88 -21.48 11.57
CA PRO A 771 -1.98 -22.21 10.69
C PRO A 771 -2.34 -21.89 9.24
N VAL A 772 -1.35 -21.52 8.44
CA VAL A 772 -1.55 -21.20 7.02
C VAL A 772 -0.56 -21.98 6.14
N THR A 773 -1.02 -22.41 4.98
CA THR A 773 -0.17 -23.04 3.94
C THR A 773 0.08 -22.11 2.76
N GLN A 774 -0.65 -21.00 2.68
CA GLN A 774 -0.50 -20.00 1.64
C GLN A 774 -0.68 -18.62 2.26
N VAL A 775 0.15 -17.66 1.85
CA VAL A 775 0.00 -16.26 2.22
C VAL A 775 0.28 -15.39 1.00
N VAL A 776 -0.55 -14.37 0.81
CA VAL A 776 -0.39 -13.37 -0.24
C VAL A 776 -0.55 -11.99 0.36
N PHE A 777 0.37 -11.08 0.09
CA PHE A 777 0.28 -9.71 0.59
C PHE A 777 1.00 -8.73 -0.33
N ARG A 778 0.68 -7.46 -0.17
CA ARG A 778 1.43 -6.33 -0.73
C ARG A 778 2.44 -5.83 0.29
N THR A 779 3.65 -5.47 -0.15
CA THR A 779 4.62 -4.75 0.67
C THR A 779 4.18 -3.30 0.88
N ALA A 780 4.55 -2.69 2.01
CA ALA A 780 4.19 -1.29 2.30
C ALA A 780 4.86 -0.26 1.38
N GLY A 781 5.86 -0.66 0.58
CA GLY A 781 6.46 0.16 -0.47
C GLY A 781 6.72 -0.63 -1.75
N ALA A 782 6.66 0.05 -2.89
CA ALA A 782 6.99 -0.47 -4.22
C ALA A 782 7.44 0.70 -5.13
N PRO A 783 8.30 0.48 -6.15
CA PRO A 783 8.90 -0.81 -6.54
C PRO A 783 10.03 -1.25 -5.59
N LEU A 784 10.23 -2.56 -5.50
CA LEU A 784 11.22 -3.23 -4.66
C LEU A 784 12.53 -3.48 -5.41
N LYS A 785 13.63 -3.53 -4.67
CA LYS A 785 14.93 -3.97 -5.17
C LYS A 785 14.90 -5.47 -5.47
N PRO A 786 15.29 -5.90 -6.69
CA PRO A 786 15.47 -7.31 -7.00
C PRO A 786 16.44 -7.97 -6.01
N SER A 787 16.09 -9.18 -5.55
CA SER A 787 16.81 -9.91 -4.50
C SER A 787 16.93 -9.20 -3.14
N GLY A 788 16.14 -8.15 -2.89
CA GLY A 788 16.13 -7.41 -1.63
C GLY A 788 15.10 -7.91 -0.61
N VAL A 789 14.31 -8.93 -0.94
CA VAL A 789 13.19 -9.40 -0.10
C VAL A 789 13.56 -10.67 0.67
N VAL A 790 13.47 -10.61 1.99
CA VAL A 790 13.67 -11.73 2.91
C VAL A 790 12.39 -11.99 3.67
N ILE A 791 12.00 -13.25 3.79
CA ILE A 791 10.78 -13.68 4.48
C ILE A 791 11.14 -14.70 5.56
N ASN A 792 10.58 -14.50 6.76
CA ASN A 792 10.76 -15.36 7.91
C ASN A 792 9.40 -15.90 8.37
N ALA A 793 9.28 -17.21 8.59
CA ALA A 793 8.07 -17.86 9.09
C ALA A 793 8.41 -19.06 9.97
N ARG A 794 7.63 -19.35 11.03
CA ARG A 794 7.83 -20.55 11.86
C ARG A 794 6.79 -21.62 11.56
N ARG A 795 7.25 -22.85 11.39
CA ARG A 795 6.40 -24.04 11.19
C ARG A 795 5.60 -24.38 12.44
N THR A 796 4.36 -24.81 12.28
CA THR A 796 3.43 -25.03 13.41
C THR A 796 3.80 -26.21 14.32
N THR A 797 4.47 -27.24 13.80
CA THR A 797 4.70 -28.53 14.49
C THR A 797 5.90 -28.55 15.42
N ASP A 798 6.95 -27.80 15.09
CA ASP A 798 8.20 -27.77 15.84
C ASP A 798 8.81 -26.37 15.94
N THR A 799 8.13 -25.34 15.41
CA THR A 799 8.57 -23.93 15.36
C THR A 799 9.85 -23.70 14.54
N ALA A 800 10.21 -24.65 13.67
CA ALA A 800 11.37 -24.50 12.79
C ALA A 800 11.23 -23.26 11.91
N LEU A 801 12.29 -22.45 11.83
CA LEU A 801 12.32 -21.24 11.04
C LEU A 801 12.51 -21.56 9.56
N ALA A 802 11.64 -21.05 8.70
CA ALA A 802 11.95 -20.83 7.30
C ALA A 802 12.41 -19.38 7.13
N SER A 803 13.63 -19.18 6.64
CA SER A 803 14.15 -17.88 6.23
C SER A 803 14.53 -18.00 4.75
N VAL A 804 13.79 -17.30 3.88
CA VAL A 804 13.94 -17.40 2.43
C VAL A 804 14.15 -16.02 1.82
N THR A 805 14.95 -15.95 0.77
CA THR A 805 15.21 -14.73 0.02
C THR A 805 14.67 -14.90 -1.39
N ALA A 806 14.05 -13.85 -1.94
CA ALA A 806 13.63 -13.86 -3.34
C ALA A 806 14.85 -13.74 -4.27
N ASP A 807 14.85 -14.49 -5.36
CA ASP A 807 15.87 -14.42 -6.40
C ASP A 807 15.65 -13.20 -7.31
N GLY A 808 16.60 -12.93 -8.23
CA GLY A 808 16.55 -11.74 -9.10
C GLY A 808 15.37 -11.72 -10.08
N ASP A 809 14.77 -12.88 -10.34
CA ASP A 809 13.56 -13.06 -11.15
C ASP A 809 12.27 -13.04 -10.32
N GLY A 810 12.39 -12.82 -9.01
CA GLY A 810 11.27 -12.78 -8.08
C GLY A 810 10.86 -14.16 -7.54
N SER A 811 11.47 -15.25 -7.99
CA SER A 811 11.14 -16.58 -7.47
C SER A 811 11.61 -16.74 -6.01
N VAL A 812 10.82 -17.44 -5.20
CA VAL A 812 11.15 -17.75 -3.79
C VAL A 812 11.21 -19.25 -3.64
N SER A 813 12.29 -19.78 -3.09
CA SER A 813 12.41 -21.20 -2.74
C SER A 813 13.26 -21.40 -1.48
N GLY A 814 12.90 -22.39 -0.65
CA GLY A 814 13.69 -22.74 0.53
C GLY A 814 13.10 -23.85 1.38
N THR A 815 13.74 -24.10 2.53
CA THR A 815 13.39 -25.19 3.47
C THR A 815 13.37 -24.69 4.90
N PHE A 816 12.78 -25.46 5.81
CA PHE A 816 12.78 -25.15 7.24
C PHE A 816 14.08 -25.61 7.92
N ASP A 817 14.66 -24.77 8.77
CA ASP A 817 15.81 -25.09 9.61
C ASP A 817 15.36 -25.72 10.93
N ALA A 818 15.46 -27.06 11.01
CA ALA A 818 15.11 -27.81 12.21
C ALA A 818 16.02 -27.55 13.42
N SER A 819 17.17 -26.87 13.23
CA SER A 819 18.05 -26.47 14.33
C SER A 819 17.62 -25.15 14.99
N ASN A 820 16.88 -24.31 14.26
CA ASN A 820 16.37 -23.02 14.75
C ASN A 820 14.88 -23.10 15.09
N THR A 821 14.61 -23.44 16.35
CA THR A 821 13.27 -23.69 16.89
C THR A 821 13.09 -22.91 18.20
N GLU A 822 11.89 -22.40 18.44
CA GLU A 822 11.47 -21.79 19.71
C GLU A 822 10.80 -22.83 20.62
N THR A 823 10.71 -22.51 21.92
CA THR A 823 10.05 -23.35 22.94
C THR A 823 8.67 -22.86 23.31
N ASP A 824 8.34 -21.63 22.91
CA ASP A 824 7.10 -20.95 23.21
C ASP A 824 6.70 -20.02 22.05
N ILE A 825 5.42 -19.66 21.99
CA ILE A 825 4.84 -18.79 20.96
C ILE A 825 4.05 -17.65 21.62
N GLN A 826 4.21 -16.44 21.10
CA GLN A 826 3.41 -15.28 21.51
C GLN A 826 1.95 -15.47 21.09
N GLN A 827 1.00 -15.21 21.99
CA GLN A 827 -0.42 -15.21 21.63
C GLN A 827 -0.82 -13.90 20.94
N PRO A 828 -1.64 -13.94 19.88
CA PRO A 828 -2.13 -12.74 19.22
C PRO A 828 -2.95 -11.86 20.18
N GLY A 829 -2.62 -10.57 20.32
CA GLY A 829 -3.36 -9.65 21.18
C GLY A 829 -3.15 -9.83 22.68
N ALA A 830 -2.16 -10.62 23.11
CA ALA A 830 -1.85 -10.78 24.52
C ALA A 830 -0.33 -10.83 24.77
N ASP A 831 0.09 -10.40 25.96
CA ASP A 831 1.52 -10.30 26.31
C ASP A 831 2.14 -11.61 26.80
N TYR A 832 1.35 -12.67 27.01
CA TYR A 832 1.85 -13.97 27.46
C TYR A 832 2.24 -14.91 26.32
N ARG A 833 3.11 -15.88 26.63
CA ARG A 833 3.63 -16.89 25.71
C ARG A 833 3.15 -18.28 26.09
N VAL A 834 2.94 -19.13 25.08
CA VAL A 834 2.46 -20.50 25.26
C VAL A 834 3.57 -21.49 24.90
N PRO A 835 3.95 -22.41 25.79
CA PRO A 835 4.92 -23.46 25.49
C PRO A 835 4.44 -24.42 24.39
N VAL A 836 5.32 -24.73 23.44
CA VAL A 836 5.04 -25.66 22.32
C VAL A 836 5.85 -26.95 22.50
N ARG A 837 5.20 -28.10 22.25
CA ARG A 837 5.90 -29.39 22.23
C ARG A 837 6.31 -29.73 20.80
N ARG A 838 7.59 -30.03 20.59
CA ARG A 838 8.10 -30.46 19.28
C ARG A 838 7.56 -31.83 18.90
N ARG A 839 6.94 -31.94 17.73
CA ARG A 839 6.58 -33.22 17.10
C ARG A 839 7.49 -33.51 15.92
N SER A 840 7.85 -34.78 15.72
CA SER A 840 8.60 -35.19 14.52
C SER A 840 7.74 -34.96 13.26
N THR A 841 8.27 -34.22 12.29
CA THR A 841 7.63 -33.95 10.99
C THR A 841 8.64 -34.08 9.84
N GLY A 842 8.16 -34.07 8.59
CA GLY A 842 9.00 -34.02 7.40
C GLY A 842 9.74 -32.68 7.25
N SER A 843 10.74 -32.61 6.39
CA SER A 843 11.58 -31.40 6.24
C SER A 843 10.80 -30.15 5.81
N GLY A 844 9.77 -30.31 4.97
CA GLY A 844 8.96 -29.21 4.44
C GLY A 844 9.74 -28.27 3.50
N SER A 845 9.01 -27.48 2.72
CA SER A 845 9.58 -26.47 1.81
C SER A 845 8.70 -25.22 1.73
N VAL A 846 9.33 -24.12 1.31
CA VAL A 846 8.69 -22.84 0.97
C VAL A 846 8.91 -22.59 -0.51
N SER A 847 7.89 -22.11 -1.21
CA SER A 847 7.94 -21.73 -2.62
C SER A 847 7.07 -20.50 -2.87
N GLY A 848 7.39 -19.65 -3.84
CA GLY A 848 6.60 -18.45 -4.08
C GLY A 848 7.16 -17.54 -5.16
N SER A 849 6.59 -16.34 -5.24
CA SER A 849 7.01 -15.29 -6.17
C SER A 849 6.84 -13.90 -5.55
N VAL A 850 7.69 -12.96 -5.94
CA VAL A 850 7.62 -11.53 -5.63
C VAL A 850 7.56 -10.76 -6.95
N ASP A 851 6.53 -9.94 -7.10
CA ASP A 851 6.48 -8.92 -8.14
C ASP A 851 7.16 -7.65 -7.61
N PHE A 852 8.35 -7.36 -8.13
CA PHE A 852 9.12 -6.19 -7.70
C PHE A 852 8.52 -4.85 -8.13
N GLN A 853 7.63 -4.81 -9.12
CA GLN A 853 6.98 -3.57 -9.53
C GLN A 853 5.77 -3.25 -8.68
N THR A 854 4.89 -4.22 -8.46
CA THR A 854 3.66 -4.02 -7.70
C THR A 854 3.83 -4.24 -6.19
N GLY A 855 4.93 -4.87 -5.77
CA GLY A 855 5.18 -5.25 -4.38
C GLY A 855 4.35 -6.45 -3.91
N VAL A 856 3.69 -7.17 -4.82
CA VAL A 856 2.86 -8.33 -4.47
C VAL A 856 3.74 -9.56 -4.24
N VAL A 857 3.56 -10.19 -3.08
CA VAL A 857 4.28 -11.39 -2.64
C VAL A 857 3.29 -12.55 -2.52
N LYS A 858 3.62 -13.70 -3.12
CA LYS A 858 2.84 -14.95 -3.07
C LYS A 858 3.71 -16.05 -2.49
N LEU A 859 3.27 -16.70 -1.42
CA LEU A 859 4.01 -17.77 -0.74
C LEU A 859 3.15 -19.00 -0.53
N ASN A 860 3.76 -20.16 -0.74
CA ASN A 860 3.20 -21.49 -0.51
C ASN A 860 4.15 -22.29 0.37
N PHE A 861 3.59 -22.93 1.39
CA PHE A 861 4.31 -23.75 2.36
C PHE A 861 3.81 -25.19 2.24
N SER A 862 4.72 -26.15 2.11
CA SER A 862 4.35 -27.58 2.04
C SER A 862 3.95 -28.15 3.40
N GLN A 863 4.12 -27.38 4.47
CA GLN A 863 3.74 -27.66 5.85
C GLN A 863 3.19 -26.35 6.45
N PRO A 864 2.15 -26.39 7.29
CA PRO A 864 1.57 -25.16 7.84
C PRO A 864 2.56 -24.34 8.67
N VAL A 865 2.48 -23.01 8.54
CA VAL A 865 3.23 -22.04 9.33
C VAL A 865 2.31 -21.19 10.19
N LEU A 866 2.83 -20.66 11.29
CA LEU A 866 2.09 -19.80 12.22
C LEU A 866 2.03 -18.40 11.62
N LEU A 867 0.83 -17.94 11.23
CA LEU A 867 0.65 -16.64 10.57
C LEU A 867 1.21 -15.46 11.39
N SER A 868 1.05 -15.49 12.72
CA SER A 868 1.55 -14.45 13.63
C SER A 868 3.09 -14.33 13.65
N THR A 869 3.81 -15.35 13.20
CA THR A 869 5.28 -15.36 13.14
C THR A 869 5.83 -14.92 11.79
N LEU A 870 4.97 -14.73 10.79
CA LEU A 870 5.39 -14.33 9.46
C LEU A 870 5.89 -12.88 9.50
N ARG A 871 7.09 -12.65 8.99
CA ARG A 871 7.74 -11.34 8.89
C ARG A 871 8.43 -11.23 7.54
N TYR A 872 8.49 -10.02 6.99
CA TYR A 872 9.27 -9.73 5.79
C TYR A 872 10.20 -8.54 6.00
N SER A 873 11.32 -8.53 5.29
CA SER A 873 12.17 -7.36 5.13
C SER A 873 12.38 -7.14 3.65
N ALA A 874 12.36 -5.88 3.22
CA ALA A 874 12.49 -5.52 1.82
C ALA A 874 13.25 -4.20 1.69
N VAL A 875 13.72 -3.90 0.48
CA VAL A 875 14.28 -2.58 0.16
C VAL A 875 13.46 -2.01 -0.99
N ALA A 876 12.81 -0.87 -0.77
CA ALA A 876 12.08 -0.16 -1.81
C ALA A 876 12.98 0.91 -2.44
N TYR A 877 12.81 1.14 -3.74
CA TYR A 877 13.43 2.28 -4.40
C TYR A 877 12.59 3.53 -4.16
N THR A 878 13.22 4.57 -3.63
CA THR A 878 12.68 5.93 -3.65
C THR A 878 13.60 6.78 -4.49
N ASN A 879 13.06 7.76 -5.21
CA ASN A 879 13.90 8.61 -6.05
C ASN A 879 14.17 9.89 -5.29
N ILE A 880 15.44 10.31 -5.29
CA ILE A 880 15.80 11.64 -4.83
C ILE A 880 15.43 12.57 -5.98
N PRO A 881 14.38 13.39 -5.85
CA PRO A 881 14.08 14.36 -6.88
C PRO A 881 15.18 15.41 -6.87
N VAL A 882 15.79 15.58 -8.03
CA VAL A 882 16.70 16.70 -8.29
C VAL A 882 15.85 17.96 -8.40
N ASP A 883 16.38 19.10 -7.96
CA ASP A 883 15.70 20.39 -8.03
C ASP A 883 15.14 20.65 -9.45
N PRO A 884 13.82 20.90 -9.60
CA PRO A 884 13.18 21.14 -10.90
C PRO A 884 13.84 22.25 -11.71
N THR A 885 14.35 23.29 -11.04
CA THR A 885 14.99 24.45 -11.71
C THR A 885 16.33 24.08 -12.33
N LEU A 886 17.02 23.08 -11.78
CA LEU A 886 18.27 22.56 -12.31
C LEU A 886 18.03 21.49 -13.36
N LEU A 887 16.98 20.68 -13.21
CA LEU A 887 16.65 19.58 -14.10
C LEU A 887 15.98 20.04 -15.39
N GLY A 888 15.22 21.14 -15.34
CA GLY A 888 14.43 21.67 -16.45
C GLY A 888 13.04 21.03 -16.61
N LEU A 889 12.68 20.07 -15.76
CA LEU A 889 11.38 19.41 -15.62
C LEU A 889 11.12 19.14 -14.13
N ASP A 890 9.87 19.14 -13.67
CA ASP A 890 9.50 18.76 -12.30
C ASP A 890 9.41 17.23 -12.13
N PRO A 891 10.39 16.56 -11.47
CA PRO A 891 10.40 15.12 -11.30
C PRO A 891 9.27 14.57 -10.43
N VAL A 892 8.59 15.42 -9.64
CA VAL A 892 7.44 14.99 -8.82
C VAL A 892 6.21 14.72 -9.69
N LYS A 893 6.12 15.38 -10.84
CA LYS A 893 5.01 15.19 -11.80
C LYS A 893 5.31 14.17 -12.88
N LEU A 894 6.44 13.47 -12.78
CA LEU A 894 6.89 12.49 -13.77
C LEU A 894 6.82 11.07 -13.20
N PRO A 895 6.90 10.03 -14.05
CA PRO A 895 7.00 8.65 -13.61
C PRO A 895 8.10 8.50 -12.56
N SER A 896 7.84 7.68 -11.54
CA SER A 896 8.79 7.48 -10.45
C SER A 896 10.15 7.06 -10.99
N ASN A 897 10.22 6.03 -11.82
CA ASN A 897 11.45 5.56 -12.46
C ASN A 897 12.09 6.54 -13.47
N GLY A 898 11.50 7.71 -13.71
CA GLY A 898 11.91 8.74 -14.68
C GLY A 898 11.99 8.26 -16.12
N LYS A 899 11.36 7.13 -16.42
CA LYS A 899 11.29 6.52 -17.74
C LYS A 899 9.86 6.54 -18.25
N VAL A 900 9.71 6.75 -19.55
CA VAL A 900 8.43 6.75 -20.25
C VAL A 900 8.39 5.61 -21.26
N PRO A 901 7.21 5.01 -21.51
CA PRO A 901 7.05 4.04 -22.58
C PRO A 901 7.29 4.71 -23.94
N VAL A 902 8.12 4.09 -24.77
CA VAL A 902 8.38 4.56 -26.15
C VAL A 902 7.70 3.68 -27.20
N PHE A 903 7.16 2.53 -26.79
CA PHE A 903 6.35 1.66 -27.61
C PHE A 903 5.05 1.36 -26.87
N ALA A 904 3.93 1.52 -27.56
CA ALA A 904 2.60 1.16 -27.06
C ALA A 904 1.75 0.54 -28.18
N PRO A 905 0.71 -0.26 -27.84
CA PRO A 905 -0.26 -0.74 -28.82
C PRO A 905 -0.85 0.42 -29.64
N GLY A 906 -0.94 0.23 -30.96
CA GLY A 906 -1.40 1.25 -31.90
C GLY A 906 -0.31 2.18 -32.42
N TYR A 907 0.91 2.14 -31.88
CA TYR A 907 2.04 2.89 -32.45
C TYR A 907 2.48 2.26 -33.79
N LEU A 908 3.06 3.09 -34.65
CA LEU A 908 3.89 2.62 -35.74
C LEU A 908 5.34 2.50 -35.29
N VAL A 909 5.99 1.40 -35.70
CA VAL A 909 7.40 1.16 -35.51
C VAL A 909 8.10 0.92 -36.84
N LEU A 910 9.31 1.44 -36.96
CA LEU A 910 10.22 1.21 -38.06
C LEU A 910 11.33 0.29 -37.57
N ILE A 911 11.34 -0.94 -38.07
CA ILE A 911 12.46 -1.87 -37.86
C ILE A 911 13.44 -1.61 -38.98
N HIS A 912 14.70 -1.33 -38.69
CA HIS A 912 15.67 -0.96 -39.73
C HIS A 912 17.11 -1.39 -39.42
N HIS A 913 17.87 -1.60 -40.50
CA HIS A 913 19.30 -1.92 -40.44
C HIS A 913 20.07 -1.18 -41.55
N THR A 914 20.99 -0.31 -41.15
CA THR A 914 21.86 0.45 -42.04
C THR A 914 23.24 -0.22 -42.12
N ASP A 915 23.71 -0.46 -43.34
CA ASP A 915 25.05 -0.99 -43.61
C ASP A 915 25.79 -0.03 -44.56
N THR A 916 27.11 -0.15 -44.65
CA THR A 916 27.95 0.80 -45.39
C THR A 916 28.97 0.11 -46.28
N ILE A 917 29.20 0.69 -47.46
CA ILE A 917 30.19 0.23 -48.43
C ILE A 917 31.14 1.39 -48.74
N THR A 918 32.45 1.17 -48.60
CA THR A 918 33.46 2.16 -48.95
C THR A 918 33.90 2.01 -50.41
N GLU A 919 33.76 3.08 -51.20
CA GLU A 919 34.24 3.18 -52.57
C GLU A 919 35.42 4.16 -52.65
N ALA A 920 36.63 3.61 -52.84
CA ALA A 920 37.86 4.38 -52.81
C ALA A 920 38.25 5.00 -54.16
N SER A 921 37.67 4.53 -55.27
CA SER A 921 38.04 4.98 -56.63
C SER A 921 36.84 4.94 -57.57
N PRO A 922 35.83 5.80 -57.34
CA PRO A 922 34.60 5.84 -58.13
C PRO A 922 34.88 6.20 -59.60
N VAL A 923 34.26 5.46 -60.52
CA VAL A 923 34.35 5.70 -61.97
C VAL A 923 32.98 6.13 -62.52
N ALA A 924 32.97 7.00 -63.54
CA ALA A 924 31.74 7.39 -64.23
C ALA A 924 30.99 6.16 -64.79
N GLY A 925 29.67 6.10 -64.57
CA GLY A 925 28.83 4.97 -64.97
C GLY A 925 29.01 3.69 -64.13
N GLN A 926 29.81 3.70 -63.07
CA GLN A 926 30.01 2.54 -62.20
C GLN A 926 28.71 2.16 -61.50
N ILE A 927 28.38 0.86 -61.52
CA ILE A 927 27.28 0.28 -60.75
C ILE A 927 27.87 -0.33 -59.48
N ILE A 928 27.40 0.15 -58.32
CA ILE A 928 27.73 -0.36 -56.99
C ILE A 928 26.54 -1.19 -56.52
N ASP A 929 26.79 -2.46 -56.22
CA ASP A 929 25.79 -3.38 -55.67
C ASP A 929 25.87 -3.35 -54.14
N CYS A 930 24.73 -3.08 -53.49
CA CYS A 930 24.62 -2.99 -52.05
C CYS A 930 24.49 -4.36 -51.36
N GLY A 931 24.37 -5.45 -52.10
CA GLY A 931 24.27 -6.82 -51.57
C GLY A 931 22.93 -7.15 -50.88
N ARG A 932 21.95 -6.25 -50.94
CA ARG A 932 20.58 -6.38 -50.42
C ARG A 932 19.60 -5.74 -51.39
N THR A 933 18.44 -6.35 -51.61
CA THR A 933 17.35 -5.83 -52.44
C THR A 933 16.33 -5.05 -51.60
N GLU A 934 15.39 -4.36 -52.25
CA GLU A 934 14.30 -3.62 -51.58
C GLU A 934 14.82 -2.62 -50.53
N LEU A 935 15.86 -1.86 -50.91
CA LEU A 935 16.44 -0.82 -50.07
C LEU A 935 15.44 0.31 -49.86
N ALA A 936 15.35 0.81 -48.65
CA ALA A 936 14.52 1.97 -48.34
C ALA A 936 15.19 3.29 -48.73
N VAL A 937 16.49 3.42 -48.40
CA VAL A 937 17.27 4.64 -48.61
C VAL A 937 18.71 4.25 -48.94
N VAL A 938 19.32 5.02 -49.85
CA VAL A 938 20.76 5.00 -50.10
C VAL A 938 21.31 6.42 -50.07
N ARG A 939 22.38 6.62 -49.30
CA ARG A 939 23.08 7.89 -49.16
C ARG A 939 24.55 7.69 -49.48
N ILE A 940 25.13 8.59 -50.30
CA ILE A 940 26.57 8.60 -50.56
C ILE A 940 27.18 9.84 -49.91
N THR A 941 28.14 9.63 -49.02
CA THR A 941 28.90 10.71 -48.38
C THR A 941 30.39 10.57 -48.66
N ASP A 942 31.12 11.66 -48.49
CA ASP A 942 32.57 11.69 -48.60
C ASP A 942 33.24 11.37 -47.24
N ALA A 943 34.58 11.35 -47.21
CA ALA A 943 35.34 11.09 -45.98
C ALA A 943 35.14 12.16 -44.88
N ALA A 944 34.61 13.34 -45.22
CA ALA A 944 34.26 14.40 -44.30
C ALA A 944 32.77 14.39 -43.91
N GLY A 945 31.98 13.42 -44.39
CA GLY A 945 30.55 13.31 -44.14
C GLY A 945 29.67 14.22 -44.99
N THR A 946 30.22 14.83 -46.05
CA THR A 946 29.49 15.69 -46.99
C THR A 946 28.77 14.83 -48.03
N SER A 947 27.48 15.09 -48.27
CA SER A 947 26.67 14.32 -49.21
C SER A 947 27.04 14.58 -50.68
N LEU A 948 27.06 13.53 -51.48
CA LEU A 948 27.15 13.60 -52.94
C LEU A 948 25.87 14.21 -53.53
N ALA A 949 26.02 15.11 -54.51
CA ALA A 949 24.88 15.72 -55.17
C ALA A 949 23.95 14.65 -55.80
N SER A 950 22.64 14.84 -55.67
CA SER A 950 21.61 13.94 -56.23
C SER A 950 21.70 13.77 -57.75
N THR A 951 22.34 14.70 -58.46
CA THR A 951 22.60 14.61 -59.91
C THR A 951 23.79 13.73 -60.29
N GLN A 952 24.61 13.30 -59.32
CA GLN A 952 25.83 12.53 -59.55
C GLN A 952 25.64 11.01 -59.46
N TYR A 953 24.43 10.54 -59.16
CA TYR A 953 24.10 9.12 -59.09
C TYR A 953 22.60 8.88 -59.29
N VAL A 954 22.25 7.65 -59.66
CA VAL A 954 20.87 7.15 -59.76
C VAL A 954 20.79 5.85 -58.96
N THR A 955 19.76 5.71 -58.12
CA THR A 955 19.55 4.53 -57.28
C THR A 955 18.43 3.67 -57.85
N ASP A 956 18.66 2.36 -57.95
CA ASP A 956 17.63 1.35 -58.13
C ASP A 956 17.42 0.66 -56.77
N LEU A 957 16.41 1.12 -56.04
CA LEU A 957 16.12 0.68 -54.67
C LEU A 957 15.57 -0.75 -54.64
N GLU A 958 14.79 -1.16 -55.63
CA GLU A 958 14.21 -2.50 -55.74
C GLU A 958 15.33 -3.52 -56.02
N ALA A 959 16.21 -3.23 -56.99
CA ALA A 959 17.35 -4.09 -57.30
C ALA A 959 18.51 -3.97 -56.30
N GLY A 960 18.55 -2.91 -55.49
CA GLY A 960 19.60 -2.69 -54.50
C GLY A 960 20.92 -2.17 -55.06
N THR A 961 20.89 -1.37 -56.12
CA THR A 961 22.11 -0.90 -56.81
C THR A 961 22.15 0.62 -56.95
N VAL A 962 23.37 1.18 -57.01
CA VAL A 962 23.61 2.60 -57.28
C VAL A 962 24.47 2.75 -58.53
N THR A 963 24.00 3.53 -59.49
CA THR A 963 24.76 3.86 -60.71
C THR A 963 25.28 5.28 -60.60
N LEU A 964 26.61 5.46 -60.60
CA LEU A 964 27.23 6.78 -60.64
C LEU A 964 27.00 7.42 -62.02
N ALA A 965 26.83 8.74 -62.04
CA ALA A 965 26.56 9.49 -63.27
C ALA A 965 27.68 9.35 -64.32
N ASP A 966 27.36 9.60 -65.58
CA ASP A 966 28.35 9.73 -66.66
C ASP A 966 28.05 11.02 -67.44
N PRO A 967 28.84 12.11 -67.24
CA PRO A 967 30.10 12.18 -66.48
C PRO A 967 29.92 12.29 -64.95
N PHE A 968 30.82 11.65 -64.19
CA PHE A 968 30.94 11.77 -62.73
C PHE A 968 32.03 12.77 -62.33
N SER A 969 31.72 13.69 -61.41
CA SER A 969 32.62 14.75 -60.96
C SER A 969 32.87 14.79 -59.44
N ALA A 970 32.23 13.91 -58.66
CA ALA A 970 32.35 13.86 -57.19
C ALA A 970 32.18 15.24 -56.53
N ILE A 971 31.01 15.84 -56.71
CA ILE A 971 30.67 17.17 -56.18
C ILE A 971 29.49 17.11 -55.20
N ASP A 972 29.47 18.03 -54.24
CA ASP A 972 28.30 18.30 -53.39
C ASP A 972 27.21 19.08 -54.16
N ALA A 973 26.10 19.36 -53.50
CA ALA A 973 24.97 20.10 -54.07
C ALA A 973 25.31 21.54 -54.49
N ASP A 974 26.32 22.15 -53.87
CA ASP A 974 26.81 23.51 -54.16
C ASP A 974 27.90 23.52 -55.25
N GLY A 975 28.32 22.35 -55.73
CA GLY A 975 29.32 22.17 -56.78
C GLY A 975 30.77 22.12 -56.27
N ASN A 976 31.00 22.00 -54.96
CA ASN A 976 32.34 21.81 -54.39
C ASN A 976 32.79 20.35 -54.52
N SER A 977 34.09 20.12 -54.71
CA SER A 977 34.65 18.77 -54.81
C SER A 977 34.65 18.03 -53.47
N LEU A 978 34.33 16.74 -53.52
CA LEU A 978 34.28 15.84 -52.36
C LEU A 978 35.59 15.09 -52.12
N THR A 979 35.81 14.67 -50.88
CA THR A 979 37.02 13.97 -50.42
C THR A 979 36.84 12.45 -50.44
N MET A 980 37.71 11.74 -51.16
CA MET A 980 37.72 10.26 -51.18
C MET A 980 38.22 9.66 -49.85
N PRO A 981 37.84 8.42 -49.50
CA PRO A 981 36.88 7.55 -50.20
C PRO A 981 35.43 8.01 -50.01
N LEU A 982 34.53 7.59 -50.92
CA LEU A 982 33.09 7.73 -50.72
C LEU A 982 32.56 6.57 -49.87
N THR A 983 31.55 6.84 -49.05
CA THR A 983 30.83 5.85 -48.26
C THR A 983 29.39 5.79 -48.75
N VAL A 984 28.98 4.63 -49.24
CA VAL A 984 27.60 4.31 -49.65
C VAL A 984 26.90 3.66 -48.46
N SER A 985 26.06 4.41 -47.78
CA SER A 985 25.21 3.91 -46.69
C SER A 985 23.86 3.47 -47.27
N HIS A 986 23.43 2.25 -47.00
CA HIS A 986 22.18 1.67 -47.50
C HIS A 986 21.38 1.04 -46.36
N ARG A 987 20.05 1.24 -46.37
CA ARG A 987 19.16 0.77 -45.30
C ARG A 987 18.04 -0.09 -45.85
N VAL A 988 17.75 -1.19 -45.14
CA VAL A 988 16.49 -1.94 -45.27
C VAL A 988 15.60 -1.59 -44.08
N GLN A 989 14.28 -1.53 -44.29
CA GLN A 989 13.35 -1.18 -43.23
C GLN A 989 11.95 -1.77 -43.46
N ASP A 990 11.26 -2.08 -42.37
CA ASP A 990 9.87 -2.50 -42.34
C ASP A 990 9.08 -1.59 -41.42
N LEU A 991 7.96 -1.07 -41.92
CA LEU A 991 7.05 -0.19 -41.21
C LEU A 991 5.83 -1.00 -40.77
N CYS A 992 5.71 -1.23 -39.46
CA CYS A 992 4.72 -2.13 -38.89
C CYS A 992 3.91 -1.42 -37.80
N ALA A 993 2.61 -1.73 -37.71
CA ALA A 993 1.79 -1.35 -36.58
C ALA A 993 1.97 -2.34 -35.41
N VAL A 994 2.02 -1.81 -34.19
CA VAL A 994 2.17 -2.60 -32.96
C VAL A 994 0.80 -3.07 -32.47
N SER A 995 0.62 -4.38 -32.30
CA SER A 995 -0.61 -4.98 -31.75
C SER A 995 -0.55 -5.17 -30.23
N GLY A 996 0.64 -5.37 -29.67
CA GLY A 996 0.84 -5.64 -28.25
C GLY A 996 2.29 -5.45 -27.84
N VAL A 997 2.51 -5.05 -26.60
CA VAL A 997 3.84 -4.84 -26.01
C VAL A 997 3.92 -5.56 -24.68
N ARG A 998 4.99 -6.31 -24.45
CA ARG A 998 5.24 -7.05 -23.21
C ARG A 998 6.41 -6.43 -22.44
N ILE A 999 6.37 -6.58 -21.12
CA ILE A 999 7.38 -6.03 -20.22
C ILE A 999 8.77 -6.65 -20.41
N ASP A 1000 8.84 -7.86 -20.96
CA ASP A 1000 10.08 -8.56 -21.31
C ASP A 1000 10.77 -8.02 -22.58
N GLY A 1001 10.20 -6.98 -23.22
CA GLY A 1001 10.75 -6.38 -24.43
C GLY A 1001 10.16 -6.93 -25.72
N GLN A 1002 9.24 -7.90 -25.67
CA GLN A 1002 8.61 -8.42 -26.89
C GLN A 1002 7.53 -7.47 -27.41
N ILE A 1003 7.65 -7.09 -28.70
CA ILE A 1003 6.69 -6.28 -29.44
C ILE A 1003 6.02 -7.18 -30.48
N GLN A 1004 4.70 -7.28 -30.42
CA GLN A 1004 3.90 -8.02 -31.39
C GLN A 1004 3.47 -7.10 -32.53
N LEU A 1005 3.68 -7.56 -33.76
CA LEU A 1005 3.44 -6.80 -34.98
C LEU A 1005 2.12 -7.24 -35.65
N MET A 1006 1.41 -6.30 -36.25
CA MET A 1006 0.19 -6.56 -37.02
C MET A 1006 0.47 -7.25 -38.36
N THR A 1007 1.65 -7.04 -38.92
CA THR A 1007 2.13 -7.62 -40.19
C THR A 1007 3.43 -8.38 -39.97
N GLN A 1008 3.72 -9.32 -40.88
CA GLN A 1008 4.99 -10.05 -40.87
C GLN A 1008 6.10 -9.18 -41.47
N LEU A 1009 7.32 -9.31 -40.93
CA LEU A 1009 8.52 -8.68 -41.50
C LEU A 1009 8.79 -9.20 -42.91
N THR A 1010 9.30 -8.35 -43.80
CA THR A 1010 9.70 -8.75 -45.15
C THR A 1010 11.21 -8.96 -45.25
N HIS A 1011 12.00 -8.35 -44.36
CA HIS A 1011 13.46 -8.42 -44.36
C HIS A 1011 14.04 -9.22 -43.18
N ASP A 1012 15.26 -9.72 -43.36
CA ASP A 1012 16.08 -10.25 -42.27
C ASP A 1012 16.85 -9.10 -41.59
N TYR A 1013 16.81 -9.06 -40.25
CA TYR A 1013 17.44 -8.04 -39.42
C TYR A 1013 18.53 -8.66 -38.54
N PRO A 1014 19.82 -8.48 -38.91
CA PRO A 1014 20.95 -9.03 -38.17
C PRO A 1014 21.17 -8.30 -36.84
N ASP A 1015 22.18 -8.75 -36.07
CA ASP A 1015 22.61 -8.08 -34.85
C ASP A 1015 23.02 -6.62 -35.14
N GLY A 1016 22.69 -5.70 -34.23
CA GLY A 1016 22.83 -4.25 -34.45
C GLY A 1016 21.64 -3.57 -35.14
N SER A 1017 20.59 -4.32 -35.51
CA SER A 1017 19.34 -3.72 -36.02
C SER A 1017 18.59 -2.94 -34.95
N LEU A 1018 17.83 -1.93 -35.37
CA LEU A 1018 17.15 -0.98 -34.49
C LEU A 1018 15.64 -0.99 -34.75
N CYS A 1019 14.87 -0.67 -33.72
CA CYS A 1019 13.43 -0.45 -33.77
C CYS A 1019 13.14 0.97 -33.29
N SER A 1020 12.55 1.79 -34.15
CA SER A 1020 12.24 3.19 -33.90
C SER A 1020 10.74 3.41 -33.86
N ALA A 1021 10.22 4.03 -32.81
CA ALA A 1021 8.84 4.51 -32.80
C ALA A 1021 8.71 5.72 -33.74
N VAL A 1022 7.59 5.78 -34.46
CA VAL A 1022 7.37 6.74 -35.55
C VAL A 1022 6.27 7.71 -35.17
N ILE A 1023 6.53 9.01 -35.36
CA ILE A 1023 5.52 10.06 -35.31
C ILE A 1023 4.82 10.11 -36.66
N GLU A 1024 3.49 10.10 -36.65
CA GLU A 1024 2.66 10.25 -37.85
C GLU A 1024 2.02 11.63 -37.90
N PHE A 1025 2.22 12.37 -39.00
CA PHE A 1025 1.57 13.66 -39.23
C PHE A 1025 0.35 13.55 -40.16
N GLY A 1026 0.07 12.35 -40.66
CA GLY A 1026 -0.87 12.15 -41.76
C GLY A 1026 -0.33 12.78 -43.04
N ASP A 1027 -1.18 13.44 -43.81
CA ASP A 1027 -0.76 14.05 -45.06
C ASP A 1027 -0.40 15.52 -44.90
N LEU A 1028 0.79 15.92 -45.37
CA LEU A 1028 1.25 17.29 -45.31
C LEU A 1028 1.08 18.00 -46.66
N GLN A 1029 0.36 19.12 -46.63
CA GLN A 1029 0.10 19.97 -47.79
C GLN A 1029 -0.29 21.37 -47.30
N ALA A 1030 0.22 22.41 -47.98
CA ALA A 1030 -0.26 23.76 -47.77
C ALA A 1030 -1.68 23.90 -48.30
N ARG A 1031 -2.59 24.41 -47.46
CA ARG A 1031 -4.01 24.60 -47.80
C ARG A 1031 -4.59 25.84 -47.13
N VAL A 1032 -5.65 26.37 -47.72
CA VAL A 1032 -6.47 27.44 -47.15
C VAL A 1032 -7.71 26.82 -46.51
N GLU A 1033 -8.02 27.21 -45.29
CA GLU A 1033 -9.20 26.77 -44.54
C GLU A 1033 -10.02 27.96 -44.07
N ASN A 1034 -11.29 27.71 -43.73
CA ASN A 1034 -12.17 28.67 -43.06
C ASN A 1034 -12.28 30.03 -43.75
N LEU A 1035 -12.39 30.06 -45.09
CA LEU A 1035 -12.64 31.29 -45.83
C LEU A 1035 -14.09 31.74 -45.65
N PHE A 1036 -14.31 32.90 -45.02
CA PHE A 1036 -15.63 33.51 -44.89
C PHE A 1036 -15.56 35.03 -44.76
N GLU A 1037 -16.67 35.71 -45.05
CA GLU A 1037 -16.79 37.16 -44.94
C GLU A 1037 -17.74 37.61 -43.83
N GLN A 1038 -17.38 38.72 -43.19
CA GLN A 1038 -18.11 39.30 -42.07
C GLN A 1038 -18.28 40.81 -42.28
N LYS A 1039 -19.42 41.33 -41.85
CA LYS A 1039 -19.84 42.71 -42.13
C LYS A 1039 -19.07 43.77 -41.33
N ILE A 1040 -18.70 43.45 -40.08
CA ILE A 1040 -17.99 44.36 -39.18
C ILE A 1040 -16.90 43.57 -38.46
N ASP A 1041 -15.65 44.03 -38.53
CA ASP A 1041 -14.57 43.47 -37.72
C ASP A 1041 -14.75 43.72 -36.22
N VAL A 1042 -14.45 42.70 -35.43
CA VAL A 1042 -14.37 42.81 -33.97
C VAL A 1042 -12.90 42.97 -33.59
N GLY A 1043 -12.56 44.14 -33.05
CA GLY A 1043 -11.18 44.50 -32.74
C GLY A 1043 -10.50 43.49 -31.82
N GLY A 1044 -9.32 43.00 -32.22
CA GLY A 1044 -8.51 42.07 -31.44
C GLY A 1044 -8.96 40.61 -31.48
N VAL A 1045 -9.98 40.25 -32.27
CA VAL A 1045 -10.51 38.87 -32.32
C VAL A 1045 -10.14 38.18 -33.63
N PHE A 1046 -9.49 37.02 -33.53
CA PHE A 1046 -9.29 36.04 -34.61
C PHE A 1046 -10.06 34.77 -34.23
N ARG A 1047 -11.03 34.38 -35.05
CA ARG A 1047 -11.88 33.19 -34.83
C ARG A 1047 -12.14 32.51 -36.16
N ASP A 1048 -12.26 31.19 -36.11
CA ASP A 1048 -12.50 30.33 -37.26
C ASP A 1048 -13.99 30.20 -37.62
N ALA A 1049 -14.83 31.05 -37.02
CA ALA A 1049 -16.26 31.08 -37.22
C ALA A 1049 -16.77 32.53 -37.33
N LEU A 1050 -17.90 32.68 -38.02
CA LEU A 1050 -18.59 33.96 -38.21
C LEU A 1050 -19.02 34.57 -36.86
N GLU A 1051 -18.70 35.85 -36.66
CA GLU A 1051 -19.14 36.62 -35.50
C GLU A 1051 -19.99 37.81 -35.95
N GLY A 1052 -21.30 37.75 -35.72
CA GLY A 1052 -22.26 38.75 -36.20
C GLY A 1052 -22.81 38.42 -37.59
N ASP A 1053 -23.09 39.45 -38.39
CA ASP A 1053 -23.70 39.29 -39.72
C ASP A 1053 -22.65 39.02 -40.80
N VAL A 1054 -23.00 38.17 -41.77
CA VAL A 1054 -22.26 38.01 -43.04
C VAL A 1054 -22.30 39.32 -43.83
N SER A 1055 -21.22 39.67 -44.54
CA SER A 1055 -21.25 40.81 -45.47
C SER A 1055 -22.08 40.51 -46.72
N VAL A 1056 -22.69 41.54 -47.30
CA VAL A 1056 -23.41 41.40 -48.58
C VAL A 1056 -22.44 41.16 -49.75
N ALA A 1057 -21.24 41.72 -49.66
CA ALA A 1057 -20.17 41.43 -50.60
C ALA A 1057 -19.47 40.11 -50.21
N GLN A 1058 -19.18 39.29 -51.22
CA GLN A 1058 -18.47 38.03 -51.08
C GLN A 1058 -17.33 37.97 -52.09
N TYR A 1059 -16.27 37.24 -51.75
CA TYR A 1059 -15.16 36.95 -52.64
C TYR A 1059 -15.48 35.70 -53.46
N ASP A 1060 -15.33 35.76 -54.79
CA ASP A 1060 -15.58 34.61 -55.66
C ASP A 1060 -14.39 33.64 -55.64
N ALA A 1061 -14.26 32.91 -54.54
CA ALA A 1061 -13.21 31.91 -54.33
C ALA A 1061 -13.34 30.69 -55.26
N LEU A 1062 -14.52 30.49 -55.88
CA LEU A 1062 -14.74 29.36 -56.79
C LEU A 1062 -14.07 29.63 -58.14
N ALA A 1063 -14.24 30.83 -58.69
CA ALA A 1063 -13.57 31.20 -59.94
C ALA A 1063 -12.11 31.65 -59.71
N TYR A 1064 -11.81 32.19 -58.53
CA TYR A 1064 -10.49 32.71 -58.16
C TYR A 1064 -10.06 32.19 -56.78
N PRO A 1065 -9.64 30.93 -56.65
CA PRO A 1065 -9.16 30.41 -55.37
C PRO A 1065 -7.91 31.17 -54.91
N LEU A 1066 -7.69 31.19 -53.60
CA LEU A 1066 -6.46 31.74 -53.02
C LEU A 1066 -5.29 30.81 -53.38
N GLU A 1067 -4.27 31.35 -54.02
CA GLU A 1067 -3.09 30.60 -54.45
C GLU A 1067 -2.05 30.58 -53.33
N ILE A 1068 -1.46 29.42 -53.07
CA ILE A 1068 -0.44 29.19 -52.03
C ILE A 1068 0.55 28.12 -52.50
N ASP A 1069 1.65 27.95 -51.79
CA ASP A 1069 2.64 26.89 -52.03
C ASP A 1069 3.20 26.32 -50.71
N ASN A 1070 3.69 25.09 -50.74
CA ASN A 1070 4.24 24.39 -49.58
C ASN A 1070 5.44 25.11 -48.96
N GLN A 1071 6.27 25.75 -49.79
CA GLN A 1071 7.47 26.44 -49.34
C GLN A 1071 7.17 27.76 -48.60
N SER A 1072 6.14 28.50 -48.99
CA SER A 1072 5.95 29.90 -48.54
C SER A 1072 4.73 30.09 -47.64
N ALA A 1073 3.77 29.16 -47.67
CA ALA A 1073 2.67 29.14 -46.73
C ALA A 1073 3.17 28.94 -45.29
N VAL A 1074 2.50 29.60 -44.36
CA VAL A 1074 2.78 29.52 -42.91
C VAL A 1074 1.50 29.16 -42.18
N GLN A 1075 1.62 28.52 -41.01
CA GLN A 1075 0.48 28.44 -40.10
C GLN A 1075 0.15 29.88 -39.69
N GLU A 1076 -1.05 30.37 -39.97
CA GLU A 1076 -1.49 31.73 -39.61
C GLU A 1076 -3.00 31.91 -39.82
N ARG A 1077 -3.61 32.78 -39.02
CA ARG A 1077 -4.99 33.25 -39.22
C ARG A 1077 -4.96 34.65 -39.82
N TRP A 1078 -5.57 34.81 -40.98
CA TRP A 1078 -5.52 36.03 -41.78
C TRP A 1078 -6.83 36.79 -41.76
N LYS A 1079 -6.71 38.10 -41.91
CA LYS A 1079 -7.81 39.05 -41.96
C LYS A 1079 -7.57 40.11 -43.03
N LEU A 1080 -8.50 40.27 -43.96
CA LEU A 1080 -8.51 41.37 -44.94
C LEU A 1080 -9.53 42.41 -44.50
N LEU A 1081 -9.06 43.52 -43.92
CA LEU A 1081 -9.95 44.56 -43.36
C LEU A 1081 -10.15 45.71 -44.35
N PHE A 1082 -11.37 45.89 -44.84
CA PHE A 1082 -11.69 47.00 -45.75
C PHE A 1082 -11.68 48.34 -45.00
N ARG A 1083 -10.77 49.23 -45.40
CA ARG A 1083 -10.67 50.62 -44.90
C ARG A 1083 -11.54 51.57 -45.72
N SER A 1084 -11.80 51.22 -46.97
CA SER A 1084 -12.69 51.94 -47.88
C SER A 1084 -13.52 50.96 -48.69
N THR A 1085 -14.30 51.45 -49.67
CA THR A 1085 -15.03 50.60 -50.62
C THR A 1085 -14.10 49.94 -51.66
N SER A 1086 -12.83 50.37 -51.75
CA SER A 1086 -11.88 49.91 -52.78
C SER A 1086 -10.52 49.49 -52.23
N THR A 1087 -10.27 49.61 -50.92
CA THR A 1087 -8.97 49.28 -50.31
C THR A 1087 -9.14 48.48 -49.02
N PHE A 1088 -8.23 47.54 -48.79
CA PHE A 1088 -8.17 46.72 -47.58
C PHE A 1088 -6.74 46.58 -47.06
N ASP A 1089 -6.61 46.29 -45.77
CA ASP A 1089 -5.35 45.90 -45.13
C ASP A 1089 -5.29 44.38 -44.98
N VAL A 1090 -4.11 43.80 -45.11
CA VAL A 1090 -3.84 42.39 -44.82
C VAL A 1090 -3.23 42.29 -43.43
N ILE A 1091 -3.89 41.56 -42.54
CA ILE A 1091 -3.51 41.45 -41.12
C ILE A 1091 -3.43 39.96 -40.75
N GLY A 1092 -2.27 39.51 -40.26
CA GLY A 1092 -2.12 38.20 -39.61
C GLY A 1092 -2.28 38.32 -38.10
N GLU A 1093 -2.73 37.26 -37.43
CA GLU A 1093 -2.85 37.25 -35.97
C GLU A 1093 -1.51 37.47 -35.29
N GLN A 1094 -0.50 36.69 -35.70
CA GLN A 1094 0.83 36.75 -35.10
C GLN A 1094 1.72 37.82 -35.76
N ARG A 1095 1.44 38.15 -37.02
CA ARG A 1095 2.29 39.04 -37.84
C ARG A 1095 1.81 40.49 -37.92
N GLY A 1096 0.59 40.78 -37.47
CA GLY A 1096 0.01 42.12 -37.60
C GLY A 1096 -0.23 42.54 -39.05
N ILE A 1097 -0.23 43.84 -39.33
CA ILE A 1097 -0.49 44.40 -40.66
C ILE A 1097 0.74 44.19 -41.56
N ILE A 1098 0.61 43.35 -42.58
CA ILE A 1098 1.69 43.05 -43.54
C ILE A 1098 1.54 43.80 -44.87
N VAL A 1099 0.32 44.25 -45.19
CA VAL A 1099 0.04 45.14 -46.33
C VAL A 1099 -1.03 46.14 -45.89
N GLU A 1100 -0.79 47.42 -46.13
CA GLU A 1100 -1.74 48.50 -45.82
C GLU A 1100 -2.30 49.11 -47.11
N GLY A 1101 -3.62 49.31 -47.16
CA GLY A 1101 -4.27 50.05 -48.26
C GLY A 1101 -4.23 49.37 -49.63
N GLN A 1102 -4.12 48.03 -49.69
CA GLN A 1102 -4.16 47.26 -50.94
C GLN A 1102 -5.43 47.58 -51.73
N ALA A 1103 -5.29 47.96 -53.01
CA ALA A 1103 -6.44 48.16 -53.87
C ALA A 1103 -7.07 46.82 -54.26
N LYS A 1104 -8.39 46.70 -54.12
CA LYS A 1104 -9.12 45.46 -54.45
C LYS A 1104 -9.04 45.09 -55.95
N ASP A 1105 -8.76 46.07 -56.80
CA ASP A 1105 -8.67 45.89 -58.25
C ASP A 1105 -7.23 45.53 -58.71
N THR A 1106 -6.34 45.23 -57.78
CA THR A 1106 -4.97 44.73 -58.03
C THR A 1106 -4.68 43.47 -57.23
N ASP A 1107 -4.04 42.48 -57.86
CA ASP A 1107 -3.65 41.23 -57.20
C ASP A 1107 -2.84 41.53 -55.93
N CYS A 1108 -3.20 40.85 -54.84
CA CYS A 1108 -2.54 40.99 -53.55
C CYS A 1108 -1.68 39.75 -53.30
N SER A 1109 -0.36 39.94 -53.32
CA SER A 1109 0.64 38.88 -53.11
C SER A 1109 1.66 39.32 -52.05
N PRO A 1110 1.30 39.34 -50.75
CA PRO A 1110 2.21 39.76 -49.69
C PRO A 1110 3.45 38.86 -49.62
N ILE A 1111 4.66 39.44 -49.66
CA ILE A 1111 5.91 38.67 -49.72
C ILE A 1111 6.29 38.11 -48.35
N ASN A 1112 6.59 36.82 -48.30
CA ASN A 1112 7.22 36.15 -47.18
C ASN A 1112 8.73 36.48 -47.18
N PRO A 1113 9.25 37.18 -46.16
CA PRO A 1113 10.66 37.59 -46.11
C PRO A 1113 11.63 36.41 -46.00
N PHE A 1114 11.18 35.22 -45.56
CA PHE A 1114 12.02 34.04 -45.43
C PHE A 1114 12.27 33.32 -46.75
N THR A 1115 11.31 33.37 -47.68
CA THR A 1115 11.39 32.65 -48.98
C THR A 1115 11.58 33.59 -50.16
N GLY A 1116 11.25 34.88 -50.00
CA GLY A 1116 11.19 35.84 -51.10
C GLY A 1116 10.00 35.64 -52.04
N GLN A 1117 9.08 34.72 -51.71
CA GLN A 1117 7.85 34.41 -52.46
C GLN A 1117 6.61 34.85 -51.66
N PRO A 1118 5.43 34.98 -52.28
CA PRO A 1118 4.22 35.37 -51.56
C PRO A 1118 3.78 34.35 -50.50
N TYR A 1119 3.22 34.81 -49.36
CA TYR A 1119 2.54 33.91 -48.39
C TYR A 1119 1.32 33.24 -49.02
N PHE A 1120 0.58 34.02 -49.80
CA PHE A 1120 -0.56 33.65 -50.60
C PHE A 1120 -0.76 34.71 -51.68
N THR A 1121 -1.53 34.40 -52.73
CA THR A 1121 -1.96 35.36 -53.75
C THR A 1121 -3.47 35.37 -53.86
N ILE A 1122 -4.06 36.56 -53.72
CA ILE A 1122 -5.48 36.81 -53.92
C ILE A 1122 -5.64 37.60 -55.21
N ARG A 1123 -6.38 37.03 -56.16
CA ARG A 1123 -6.62 37.67 -57.45
C ARG A 1123 -7.64 38.80 -57.34
N ALA A 1124 -7.37 39.91 -57.98
CA ALA A 1124 -8.28 41.06 -58.08
C ALA A 1124 -9.65 40.67 -58.66
N GLY A 1125 -9.66 39.73 -59.60
CA GLY A 1125 -10.86 39.26 -60.30
C GLY A 1125 -11.93 38.66 -59.39
N GLY A 1126 -11.56 38.17 -58.19
CA GLY A 1126 -12.51 37.61 -57.23
C GLY A 1126 -13.26 38.67 -56.41
N PHE A 1127 -12.83 39.94 -56.43
CA PHE A 1127 -13.51 41.01 -55.71
C PHE A 1127 -14.69 41.58 -56.50
N GLY A 1128 -15.91 41.26 -56.05
CA GLY A 1128 -17.15 41.84 -56.58
C GLY A 1128 -17.39 43.31 -56.19
N SER A 1129 -18.65 43.73 -56.32
CA SER A 1129 -19.14 45.03 -55.84
C SER A 1129 -19.79 44.91 -54.45
N GLY A 1130 -20.03 46.03 -53.76
CA GLY A 1130 -20.73 46.05 -52.47
C GLY A 1130 -19.85 46.05 -51.22
N TRP A 1131 -18.52 46.12 -51.38
CA TRP A 1131 -17.59 46.28 -50.25
C TRP A 1131 -17.75 47.66 -49.59
N VAL A 1132 -17.75 47.68 -48.26
CA VAL A 1132 -17.83 48.89 -47.43
C VAL A 1132 -16.76 48.86 -46.35
N THR A 1133 -16.43 50.04 -45.81
CA THR A 1133 -15.50 50.15 -44.67
C THR A 1133 -16.00 49.31 -43.50
N GLY A 1134 -15.12 48.49 -42.94
CA GLY A 1134 -15.41 47.59 -41.83
C GLY A 1134 -15.71 46.14 -42.24
N ASN A 1135 -16.02 45.88 -43.52
CA ASN A 1135 -16.12 44.51 -44.02
C ASN A 1135 -14.78 43.80 -43.85
N VAL A 1136 -14.84 42.50 -43.62
CA VAL A 1136 -13.67 41.68 -43.37
C VAL A 1136 -13.79 40.32 -44.05
N ILE A 1137 -12.70 39.86 -44.67
CA ILE A 1137 -12.55 38.47 -45.11
C ILE A 1137 -11.60 37.79 -44.15
N ARG A 1138 -11.95 36.61 -43.63
CA ARG A 1138 -11.11 35.78 -42.78
C ARG A 1138 -10.82 34.45 -43.47
N PHE A 1139 -9.60 33.95 -43.28
CA PHE A 1139 -9.18 32.63 -43.72
C PHE A 1139 -7.93 32.21 -42.96
N ASN A 1140 -7.66 30.92 -42.92
CA ASN A 1140 -6.47 30.37 -42.30
C ASN A 1140 -5.60 29.75 -43.38
N THR A 1141 -4.28 29.86 -43.22
CA THR A 1141 -3.33 29.06 -43.99
C THR A 1141 -2.77 27.98 -43.08
N VAL A 1142 -2.71 26.75 -43.59
CA VAL A 1142 -2.04 25.62 -42.95
C VAL A 1142 -0.70 25.40 -43.65
N ALA A 1143 0.39 25.31 -42.89
CA ALA A 1143 1.71 25.04 -43.45
C ALA A 1143 1.86 23.56 -43.84
N ALA A 1144 2.69 23.27 -44.84
CA ALA A 1144 3.14 21.91 -45.16
C ALA A 1144 4.27 21.46 -44.19
N ALA A 1145 4.07 21.66 -42.90
CA ALA A 1145 5.04 21.37 -41.85
C ALA A 1145 4.32 20.96 -40.56
N ALA A 1146 4.97 20.18 -39.71
CA ALA A 1146 4.47 19.81 -38.38
C ALA A 1146 5.49 20.19 -37.30
N PRO A 1147 5.06 20.59 -36.10
CA PRO A 1147 5.96 20.78 -34.96
C PRO A 1147 6.42 19.43 -34.36
N VAL A 1148 7.70 19.34 -33.98
CA VAL A 1148 8.26 18.21 -33.23
C VAL A 1148 9.24 18.74 -32.19
N GLU A 1149 9.19 18.15 -31.00
CA GLU A 1149 10.10 18.41 -29.91
C GLU A 1149 11.06 17.23 -29.73
N ALA A 1150 12.36 17.52 -29.74
CA ALA A 1150 13.39 16.58 -29.30
C ALA A 1150 13.71 16.84 -27.83
N ILE A 1151 13.79 15.77 -27.05
CA ILE A 1151 14.16 15.77 -25.64
C ILE A 1151 15.46 14.98 -25.50
N ARG A 1152 16.51 15.61 -24.97
CA ARG A 1152 17.78 14.96 -24.66
C ARG A 1152 17.90 14.80 -23.15
N THR A 1153 18.16 13.57 -22.72
CA THR A 1153 18.37 13.24 -21.31
C THR A 1153 19.81 12.79 -21.11
N THR A 1154 20.52 13.48 -20.22
CA THR A 1154 21.90 13.16 -19.84
C THR A 1154 21.90 12.52 -18.46
N LEU A 1155 22.38 11.28 -18.33
CA LEU A 1155 22.57 10.60 -17.04
C LEU A 1155 23.90 11.02 -16.39
N PRO A 1156 23.97 11.14 -15.05
CA PRO A 1156 25.16 11.57 -14.34
C PRO A 1156 26.40 10.70 -14.64
N SER A 1157 27.52 11.33 -14.97
CA SER A 1157 28.80 10.67 -15.24
C SER A 1157 29.99 11.55 -14.85
N HIS A 1158 31.14 10.92 -14.60
CA HIS A 1158 32.43 11.60 -14.40
C HIS A 1158 33.33 11.54 -15.63
N GLN A 1159 32.93 10.82 -16.67
CA GLN A 1159 33.72 10.64 -17.89
C GLN A 1159 33.33 11.66 -18.96
N ARG A 1160 34.30 12.40 -19.47
CA ARG A 1160 34.08 13.35 -20.57
C ARG A 1160 33.51 12.62 -21.78
N LEU A 1161 32.40 13.11 -22.31
CA LEU A 1161 31.75 12.57 -23.50
C LEU A 1161 32.62 12.80 -24.75
N PRO A 1162 32.76 11.82 -25.65
CA PRO A 1162 33.27 12.05 -27.00
C PRO A 1162 32.22 12.80 -27.84
N ASP A 1163 32.59 13.24 -29.04
CA ASP A 1163 31.64 13.84 -29.99
C ASP A 1163 30.45 12.89 -30.21
N GLN A 1164 29.24 13.42 -30.09
CA GLN A 1164 27.98 12.65 -30.19
C GLN A 1164 27.26 13.01 -31.48
N SER A 1165 26.57 12.03 -32.07
CA SER A 1165 25.69 12.27 -33.23
C SER A 1165 24.31 11.66 -32.98
N VAL A 1166 23.28 12.31 -33.51
CA VAL A 1166 21.89 11.80 -33.52
C VAL A 1166 21.35 11.97 -34.93
N MET A 1167 20.65 10.96 -35.44
CA MET A 1167 20.04 11.00 -36.75
C MET A 1167 18.52 10.96 -36.62
N ILE A 1168 17.88 12.04 -37.04
CA ILE A 1168 16.42 12.17 -37.12
C ILE A 1168 16.06 12.24 -38.59
N GLU A 1169 15.06 11.48 -39.01
CA GLU A 1169 14.64 11.41 -40.41
C GLU A 1169 13.16 11.74 -40.58
N PHE A 1170 12.89 12.59 -41.59
CA PHE A 1170 11.56 12.91 -42.06
C PHE A 1170 11.29 12.17 -43.37
N MET A 1171 10.21 11.41 -43.41
CA MET A 1171 9.86 10.50 -44.50
C MET A 1171 8.40 10.69 -44.91
N GLY A 1172 8.06 10.26 -46.13
CA GLY A 1172 6.71 10.22 -46.66
C GLY A 1172 6.74 9.80 -48.12
N ASP A 1173 5.58 9.54 -48.70
CA ASP A 1173 5.44 9.14 -50.11
C ASP A 1173 4.96 10.33 -50.94
N ALA A 1174 5.60 10.59 -52.08
CA ALA A 1174 5.16 11.63 -53.00
C ALA A 1174 3.91 11.19 -53.76
N ASP A 1175 2.91 12.08 -53.92
CA ASP A 1175 1.71 11.90 -54.76
C ASP A 1175 2.01 11.93 -56.27
#